data_AF-A0A936S3N9-F1
#
_entry.id   AF-A0A936S3N9-F1
#
_cell.length_a   1.000
_cell.length_b   1.000
_cell.length_c   1.000
_cell.angle_alpha   90.00
_cell.angle_beta   90.00
_cell.angle_gamma   90.00
#
_symmetry.space_group_name_H-M   'P 1'
#
loop_
_entity.id
_entity.type
_entity.pdbx_description
1 polymer ?
#
loop_
_entity_poly.entity_id
_entity_poly.type
_entity_poly.pdbx_seq_one_letter_code
_entity_poly.pdbx_strand_id
1 'polypeptide(L)'
;MIAPRQRVLSVIAPMTQLNTPYPSTAYLTGFLRSRGIDAVQVDLALALVLELFSPTGLQAVRECIAALPAERRTARVDAFDAAFERYRSSIGPTLAFLQDRDPTLAHRIATRAFLPEGPRFESLDVYVDPGDLEGGDPLAWAFGALGTHDRARHLATLYLNDVADVLRDAVDPRFEFVRYAESLAMSQPSFDPLAAALAAPPTLVDRTLQALALQAIETHRPDVVLISVPFPGTVYGAFRIAQAMKAEQPAIRIALGGGFVNTELRQLAEPRVFDFFDAVTLDAGERPLLALLEHWRGQRSAARLVRSFIREAGAVRYVDIGEADVPFADVGTPTWDGLPLSRYLSLLDMLNPMHRLWSDGRWNKLTVAHGCYWKKCSFCDVSLDYISRYDAATAETLVDRIEAIVAETGQTGFHFVDEAAPPKSLKALAAELQRRGVAVGWWGNIRFEKSFTPELCRQLAASGCIAVSGGLEVASDRLLKLMQKGVSVQQVARVTKAFADAGILVHAYLMYGFPTQTVQDTVDALEYVRQLFAAGCIQSGFFHRFACTVHSPVGRQPEQFGVTLLPLPPVSFAQNDVGFHDPTGVDHDLLGVALKKAIYNYMHGIGLDADVRSWFAGRVPRTTVPRQFIARALASA
;
A
#
# COMPACT_ATOMS: atom_id res chain seq x y z
N MET A 1 32.65 -32.59 4.21
CA MET A 1 32.65 -31.14 4.42
C MET A 1 31.20 -30.70 4.58
N ILE A 2 30.85 -30.09 5.70
CA ILE A 2 29.53 -29.45 5.87
C ILE A 2 29.51 -28.29 4.88
N ALA A 3 28.55 -28.25 3.95
CA ALA A 3 28.41 -27.11 3.04
C ALA A 3 28.28 -25.84 3.87
N PRO A 4 28.98 -24.74 3.55
CA PRO A 4 28.91 -23.51 4.32
C PRO A 4 27.45 -23.07 4.45
N ARG A 5 27.07 -22.66 5.67
CA ARG A 5 25.71 -22.23 5.98
C ARG A 5 25.46 -20.91 5.24
N GLN A 6 24.65 -20.95 4.19
CA GLN A 6 24.28 -19.75 3.42
C GLN A 6 23.56 -18.75 4.32
N ARG A 7 24.07 -17.52 4.35
CA ARG A 7 23.42 -16.38 5.01
C ARG A 7 22.55 -15.61 4.04
N VAL A 8 21.29 -15.45 4.38
CA VAL A 8 20.26 -14.77 3.59
C VAL A 8 19.97 -13.40 4.18
N LEU A 9 20.00 -12.36 3.35
CA LEU A 9 19.55 -11.00 3.69
C LEU A 9 18.29 -10.65 2.90
N SER A 10 17.18 -10.46 3.60
CA SER A 10 15.93 -9.93 3.02
C SER A 10 15.94 -8.40 3.04
N VAL A 11 15.71 -7.77 1.89
CA VAL A 11 15.80 -6.30 1.74
C VAL A 11 14.44 -5.73 1.34
N ILE A 12 13.97 -4.76 2.13
CA ILE A 12 12.85 -3.89 1.74
C ILE A 12 13.45 -2.76 0.89
N ALA A 13 13.09 -2.73 -0.39
CA ALA A 13 13.50 -1.65 -1.29
C ALA A 13 12.76 -0.34 -0.93
N PRO A 14 13.37 0.83 -1.23
CA PRO A 14 12.77 2.13 -0.97
C PRO A 14 11.34 2.30 -1.46
N MET A 15 10.66 3.27 -0.84
CA MET A 15 9.35 3.81 -1.26
C MET A 15 8.19 2.90 -0.88
N THR A 16 8.39 2.13 0.18
CA THR A 16 7.34 1.49 0.98
C THR A 16 6.84 2.43 2.08
N GLN A 17 5.81 2.00 2.82
CA GLN A 17 5.23 2.79 3.90
C GLN A 17 6.28 3.11 4.98
N LEU A 18 6.29 4.34 5.49
CA LEU A 18 7.27 4.81 6.48
C LEU A 18 6.80 4.66 7.93
N ASN A 19 5.56 4.29 8.15
CA ASN A 19 4.97 4.04 9.47
C ASN A 19 5.07 2.58 9.91
N THR A 20 5.31 1.66 8.98
CA THR A 20 5.42 0.23 9.26
C THR A 20 6.27 -0.47 8.20
N PRO A 21 7.08 -1.48 8.58
CA PRO A 21 7.78 -2.28 7.59
C PRO A 21 6.80 -2.98 6.67
N TYR A 22 7.18 -3.08 5.40
CA TYR A 22 6.46 -3.92 4.44
C TYR A 22 6.60 -5.40 4.84
N PRO A 23 5.50 -6.18 4.87
CA PRO A 23 5.51 -7.47 5.57
C PRO A 23 6.28 -8.59 4.87
N SER A 24 6.54 -8.52 3.55
CA SER A 24 7.11 -9.67 2.82
C SER A 24 8.43 -10.17 3.38
N THR A 25 9.34 -9.28 3.80
CA THR A 25 10.61 -9.71 4.39
C THR A 25 10.41 -10.36 5.75
N ALA A 26 9.46 -9.87 6.57
CA ALA A 26 9.16 -10.44 7.88
C ALA A 26 8.61 -11.87 7.76
N TYR A 27 7.71 -12.11 6.79
CA TYR A 27 7.17 -13.44 6.50
C TYR A 27 8.26 -14.39 6.00
N LEU A 28 9.01 -13.99 4.98
CA LEU A 28 10.05 -14.85 4.39
C LEU A 28 11.18 -15.13 5.39
N THR A 29 11.59 -14.14 6.18
CA THR A 29 12.64 -14.31 7.19
C THR A 29 12.18 -15.25 8.31
N GLY A 30 10.94 -15.09 8.78
CA GLY A 30 10.34 -16.00 9.77
C GLY A 30 10.25 -17.43 9.26
N PHE A 31 9.78 -17.60 8.01
CA PHE A 31 9.73 -18.89 7.33
C PHE A 31 11.12 -19.53 7.21
N LEU A 32 12.11 -18.81 6.67
CA LEU A 32 13.47 -19.33 6.48
C LEU A 32 14.11 -19.74 7.81
N ARG A 33 13.95 -18.94 8.87
CA ARG A 33 14.42 -19.27 10.22
C ARG A 33 13.75 -20.52 10.78
N SER A 34 12.44 -20.70 10.54
CA SER A 34 11.72 -21.93 10.92
C SER A 34 12.27 -23.19 10.24
N ARG A 35 12.97 -23.03 9.10
CA ARG A 35 13.67 -24.11 8.37
C ARG A 35 15.16 -24.20 8.70
N GLY A 36 15.63 -23.49 9.72
CA GLY A 36 17.03 -23.50 10.16
C GLY A 36 17.99 -22.73 9.27
N ILE A 37 17.49 -21.93 8.32
CA ILE A 37 18.32 -21.09 7.43
C ILE A 37 18.72 -19.82 8.19
N ASP A 38 20.00 -19.44 8.10
CA ASP A 38 20.50 -18.18 8.68
C ASP A 38 19.96 -17.01 7.84
N ALA A 39 18.96 -16.31 8.37
CA ALA A 39 18.27 -15.23 7.66
C ALA A 39 18.15 -13.98 8.54
N VAL A 40 18.50 -12.84 7.95
CA VAL A 40 18.39 -11.50 8.53
C VAL A 40 17.66 -10.59 7.56
N GLN A 41 17.26 -9.40 8.01
CA GLN A 41 16.52 -8.45 7.18
C GLN A 41 16.93 -7.01 7.46
N VAL A 42 16.70 -6.13 6.48
CA VAL A 42 16.94 -4.69 6.59
C VAL A 42 15.88 -3.90 5.82
N ASP A 43 15.53 -2.73 6.33
CA ASP A 43 14.66 -1.78 5.66
C ASP A 43 15.47 -0.60 5.11
N LEU A 44 15.82 -0.67 3.81
CA LEU A 44 16.52 0.41 3.14
C LEU A 44 15.59 1.56 2.75
N ALA A 45 14.27 1.36 2.77
CA ALA A 45 13.31 2.44 2.56
C ALA A 45 13.33 3.43 3.72
N LEU A 46 13.18 2.92 4.93
CA LEU A 46 13.24 3.76 6.12
C LEU A 46 14.64 4.36 6.30
N ALA A 47 15.70 3.57 6.08
CA ALA A 47 17.07 4.07 6.21
C ALA A 47 17.37 5.24 5.26
N LEU A 48 16.95 5.14 3.99
CA LEU A 48 17.13 6.18 3.00
C LEU A 48 16.41 7.48 3.40
N VAL A 49 15.14 7.39 3.81
CA VAL A 49 14.38 8.58 4.21
C VAL A 49 15.01 9.22 5.45
N LEU A 50 15.35 8.44 6.47
CA LEU A 50 15.95 9.00 7.69
C LEU A 50 17.32 9.64 7.46
N GLU A 51 18.10 9.15 6.49
CA GLU A 51 19.38 9.75 6.12
C GLU A 51 19.17 11.08 5.37
N LEU A 52 18.29 11.10 4.36
CA LEU A 52 17.96 12.32 3.62
C LEU A 52 17.28 13.37 4.51
N PHE A 53 16.46 12.94 5.48
CA PHE A 53 15.71 13.77 6.40
C PHE A 53 16.50 13.96 7.71
N SER A 54 17.81 14.20 7.59
CA SER A 54 18.68 14.50 8.72
C SER A 54 19.34 15.86 8.52
N PRO A 55 19.93 16.48 9.56
CA PRO A 55 20.69 17.72 9.38
C PRO A 55 21.79 17.60 8.32
N THR A 56 22.47 16.44 8.24
CA THR A 56 23.48 16.14 7.22
C THR A 56 22.86 15.93 5.84
N GLY A 57 21.74 15.19 5.77
CA GLY A 57 21.00 14.98 4.52
C GLY A 57 20.51 16.28 3.91
N LEU A 58 19.91 17.16 4.72
CA LEU A 58 19.45 18.48 4.28
C LEU A 58 20.62 19.37 3.82
N GLN A 59 21.79 19.27 4.46
CA GLN A 59 22.99 19.95 3.99
C GLN A 59 23.41 19.48 2.59
N ALA A 60 23.39 18.17 2.34
CA ALA A 60 23.65 17.63 1.00
C ALA A 60 22.59 18.07 -0.03
N VAL A 61 21.33 18.21 0.36
CA VAL A 61 20.27 18.79 -0.49
C VAL A 61 20.59 20.23 -0.83
N ARG A 62 21.02 21.04 0.15
CA ARG A 62 21.41 22.44 -0.07
C ARG A 62 22.60 22.56 -1.04
N GLU A 63 23.56 21.64 -0.97
CA GLU A 63 24.66 21.59 -1.93
C GLU A 63 24.18 21.30 -3.36
N CYS A 64 23.19 20.42 -3.53
CA CYS A 64 22.54 20.23 -4.83
C CYS A 64 21.83 21.50 -5.30
N ILE A 65 21.10 22.20 -4.41
CA ILE A 65 20.46 23.49 -4.73
C ILE A 65 21.50 24.51 -5.19
N ALA A 66 22.62 24.63 -4.48
CA ALA A 66 23.71 25.54 -4.83
C ALA A 66 24.28 25.27 -6.23
N ALA A 67 24.31 24.01 -6.66
CA ALA A 67 24.75 23.60 -7.99
C ALA A 67 23.70 23.80 -9.10
N LEU A 68 22.43 24.07 -8.76
CA LEU A 68 21.39 24.34 -9.75
C LEU A 68 21.49 25.76 -10.31
N PRO A 69 21.36 25.94 -11.65
CA PRO A 69 21.15 27.25 -12.25
C PRO A 69 19.94 27.95 -11.64
N ALA A 70 20.02 29.27 -11.43
CA ALA A 70 18.97 30.03 -10.78
C ALA A 70 17.62 29.92 -11.51
N GLU A 71 17.62 29.81 -12.83
CA GLU A 71 16.43 29.69 -13.67
C GLU A 71 15.71 28.35 -13.50
N ARG A 72 16.39 27.34 -12.94
CA ARG A 72 15.83 26.01 -12.67
C ARG A 72 15.35 25.85 -11.24
N ARG A 73 15.56 26.85 -10.37
CA ARG A 73 15.08 26.81 -8.99
C ARG A 73 13.61 27.19 -8.95
N THR A 74 12.80 26.37 -8.28
CA THR A 74 11.40 26.68 -8.04
C THR A 74 11.29 27.63 -6.85
N ALA A 75 10.19 28.38 -6.74
CA ALA A 75 9.95 29.25 -5.58
C ALA A 75 10.00 28.49 -4.24
N ARG A 76 9.59 27.21 -4.25
CA ARG A 76 9.70 26.29 -3.10
C ARG A 76 11.15 26.04 -2.70
N VAL A 77 12.02 25.78 -3.68
CA VAL A 77 13.46 25.54 -3.47
C VAL A 77 14.14 26.79 -2.91
N ASP A 78 13.85 27.96 -3.47
CA ASP A 78 14.42 29.22 -2.98
C ASP A 78 13.93 29.55 -1.56
N ALA A 79 12.66 29.31 -1.25
CA ALA A 79 12.12 29.48 0.10
C ALA A 79 12.78 28.53 1.12
N PHE A 80 13.03 27.28 0.73
CA PHE A 80 13.76 26.33 1.56
C PHE A 80 15.20 26.79 1.84
N ASP A 81 15.94 27.22 0.82
CA ASP A 81 17.33 27.68 0.99
C ASP A 81 17.40 28.94 1.87
N ALA A 82 16.47 29.87 1.69
CA ALA A 82 16.36 31.07 2.53
C ALA A 82 16.08 30.75 4.02
N ALA A 83 15.30 29.69 4.29
CA ALA A 83 14.95 29.24 5.63
C ALA A 83 15.79 28.05 6.13
N PHE A 84 16.91 27.73 5.46
CA PHE A 84 17.64 26.47 5.65
C PHE A 84 18.03 26.17 7.11
N GLU A 85 18.54 27.15 7.85
CA GLU A 85 18.95 26.94 9.24
C GLU A 85 17.78 26.52 10.16
N ARG A 86 16.56 26.98 9.84
CA ARG A 86 15.35 26.52 10.53
C ARG A 86 15.08 25.05 10.20
N TYR A 87 15.04 24.68 8.93
CA TYR A 87 14.86 23.29 8.50
C TYR A 87 15.91 22.34 9.11
N ARG A 88 17.19 22.73 9.06
CA ARG A 88 18.31 21.96 9.59
C ARG A 88 18.20 21.72 11.09
N SER A 89 17.75 22.72 11.86
CA SER A 89 17.58 22.60 13.31
C SER A 89 16.27 21.92 13.74
N SER A 90 15.20 21.99 12.93
CA SER A 90 13.90 21.40 13.26
C SER A 90 13.74 19.94 12.81
N ILE A 91 14.43 19.49 11.76
CA ILE A 91 14.19 18.15 11.17
C ILE A 91 14.41 17.00 12.17
N GLY A 92 15.52 17.00 12.90
CA GLY A 92 15.85 15.95 13.88
C GLY A 92 14.81 15.83 15.00
N PRO A 93 14.50 16.91 15.73
CA PRO A 93 13.44 16.92 16.73
C PRO A 93 12.07 16.52 16.16
N THR A 94 11.73 16.96 14.95
CA THR A 94 10.46 16.61 14.30
C THR A 94 10.35 15.11 14.03
N LEU A 95 11.42 14.49 13.52
CA LEU A 95 11.45 13.03 13.35
C LEU A 95 11.37 12.30 14.69
N ALA A 96 12.05 12.79 15.74
CA ALA A 96 11.96 12.20 17.08
C ALA A 96 10.52 12.27 17.62
N PHE A 97 9.82 13.39 17.42
CA PHE A 97 8.40 13.52 17.76
C PHE A 97 7.52 12.53 16.97
N LEU A 98 7.70 12.43 15.64
CA LEU A 98 6.93 11.50 14.80
C LEU A 98 7.24 10.03 15.11
N GLN A 99 8.39 9.72 15.72
CA GLN A 99 8.76 8.39 16.18
C GLN A 99 8.30 8.11 17.63
N ASP A 100 7.50 9.02 18.20
CA ASP A 100 7.05 8.99 19.60
C ASP A 100 8.21 8.98 20.62
N ARG A 101 9.40 9.46 20.23
CA ARG A 101 10.60 9.56 21.09
C ARG A 101 10.69 10.89 21.85
N ASP A 102 10.01 11.94 21.38
CA ASP A 102 9.88 13.22 22.08
C ASP A 102 8.45 13.80 21.95
N PRO A 103 7.48 13.28 22.73
CA PRO A 103 6.10 13.75 22.68
C PRO A 103 5.94 15.21 23.16
N THR A 104 6.88 15.74 23.95
CA THR A 104 6.77 17.09 24.55
C THR A 104 6.84 18.19 23.50
N LEU A 105 7.47 17.91 22.35
CA LEU A 105 7.58 18.83 21.23
C LEU A 105 6.22 19.18 20.59
N ALA A 106 5.18 18.37 20.84
CA ALA A 106 3.83 18.60 20.34
C ALA A 106 3.32 20.03 20.60
N HIS A 107 3.55 20.55 21.81
CA HIS A 107 3.11 21.91 22.18
C HIS A 107 3.78 22.99 21.33
N ARG A 108 5.06 22.83 21.01
CA ARG A 108 5.80 23.80 20.19
C ARG A 108 5.40 23.70 18.72
N ILE A 109 5.24 22.49 18.19
CA ILE A 109 4.79 22.29 16.81
C ILE A 109 3.36 22.84 16.64
N ALA A 110 2.46 22.56 17.57
CA ALA A 110 1.07 22.99 17.50
C ALA A 110 0.91 24.53 17.46
N THR A 111 1.86 25.28 18.04
CA THR A 111 1.87 26.76 17.97
C THR A 111 2.26 27.32 16.59
N ARG A 112 2.69 26.47 15.65
CA ARG A 112 3.23 26.85 14.32
C ARG A 112 4.53 27.69 14.37
N ALA A 113 5.04 28.04 15.55
CA ALA A 113 6.27 28.82 15.69
C ALA A 113 7.56 27.99 15.52
N PHE A 114 7.48 26.67 15.65
CA PHE A 114 8.65 25.79 15.61
C PHE A 114 9.08 25.45 14.17
N LEU A 115 8.16 24.91 13.37
CA LEU A 115 8.44 24.44 12.02
C LEU A 115 8.49 25.61 11.02
N PRO A 116 9.41 25.62 10.05
CA PRO A 116 9.23 26.42 8.85
C PRO A 116 8.07 25.84 8.02
N GLU A 117 7.31 26.71 7.37
CA GLU A 117 6.11 26.34 6.62
C GLU A 117 6.34 26.64 5.14
N GLY A 118 6.16 25.63 4.29
CA GLY A 118 6.17 25.77 2.83
C GLY A 118 4.75 25.69 2.24
N PRO A 119 4.63 25.53 0.92
CA PRO A 119 3.34 25.56 0.22
C PRO A 119 2.33 24.52 0.70
N ARG A 120 2.76 23.39 1.30
CA ARG A 120 1.82 22.38 1.81
C ARG A 120 0.93 22.90 2.95
N PHE A 121 1.34 23.96 3.64
CA PHE A 121 0.57 24.59 4.71
C PHE A 121 -0.60 25.45 4.19
N GLU A 122 -0.62 25.84 2.92
CA GLU A 122 -1.75 26.57 2.30
C GLU A 122 -3.06 25.76 2.35
N SER A 123 -2.96 24.43 2.42
CA SER A 123 -4.12 23.54 2.57
C SER A 123 -4.90 23.78 3.87
N LEU A 124 -4.28 24.42 4.87
CA LEU A 124 -4.92 24.80 6.12
C LEU A 124 -5.89 25.99 5.93
N ASP A 125 -5.68 26.82 4.91
CA ASP A 125 -6.47 28.03 4.66
C ASP A 125 -7.83 27.72 3.99
N VAL A 126 -8.03 26.49 3.51
CA VAL A 126 -9.30 26.02 2.89
C VAL A 126 -10.40 25.79 3.95
N TYR A 127 -10.04 25.72 5.23
CA TYR A 127 -10.97 25.48 6.34
C TYR A 127 -11.48 26.76 7.01
N VAL A 128 -11.14 27.94 6.47
CA VAL A 128 -11.64 29.23 6.94
C VAL A 128 -13.13 29.34 6.58
N ASP A 129 -14.00 29.42 7.59
CA ASP A 129 -15.41 29.78 7.40
C ASP A 129 -15.49 31.23 6.88
N PRO A 130 -16.04 31.49 5.67
CA PRO A 130 -16.19 32.84 5.14
C PRO A 130 -17.10 33.76 6.00
N GLY A 131 -17.84 33.20 6.96
CA GLY A 131 -18.75 33.93 7.85
C GLY A 131 -18.16 34.39 9.19
N ASP A 132 -16.92 34.03 9.54
CA ASP A 132 -16.30 34.41 10.82
C ASP A 132 -15.46 35.69 10.70
N LEU A 133 -16.08 36.83 10.99
CA LEU A 133 -15.47 38.17 10.90
C LEU A 133 -14.49 38.49 12.06
N GLU A 134 -14.30 37.60 13.04
CA GLU A 134 -13.38 37.82 14.18
C GLU A 134 -12.01 37.11 14.03
N GLY A 135 -11.72 36.47 12.90
CA GLY A 135 -10.40 35.82 12.70
C GLY A 135 -10.21 34.60 13.59
N GLY A 136 -11.24 33.76 13.71
CA GLY A 136 -11.17 32.47 14.41
C GLY A 136 -10.15 31.50 13.79
N ASP A 137 -9.63 30.58 14.63
CA ASP A 137 -8.73 29.49 14.20
C ASP A 137 -9.45 28.68 13.10
N PRO A 138 -8.94 28.61 11.85
CA PRO A 138 -9.53 27.90 10.70
C PRO A 138 -9.80 26.40 10.96
N LEU A 139 -9.36 25.96 12.12
CA LEU A 139 -9.23 24.61 12.58
C LEU A 139 -10.14 24.33 13.79
N ALA A 140 -10.84 25.31 14.36
CA ALA A 140 -11.62 25.15 15.61
C ALA A 140 -12.65 24.00 15.56
N TRP A 141 -13.29 23.74 14.42
CA TRP A 141 -14.25 22.63 14.29
C TRP A 141 -13.57 21.26 14.14
N ALA A 142 -12.45 21.17 13.43
CA ALA A 142 -11.66 19.95 13.30
C ALA A 142 -10.79 19.65 14.54
N PHE A 143 -10.36 20.70 15.25
CA PHE A 143 -9.46 20.66 16.40
C PHE A 143 -10.14 20.79 17.76
N GLY A 144 -11.42 21.17 17.81
CA GLY A 144 -12.21 21.06 19.04
C GLY A 144 -12.34 19.61 19.54
N ALA A 145 -12.12 18.63 18.65
CA ALA A 145 -12.11 17.20 18.96
C ALA A 145 -10.71 16.54 18.97
N LEU A 146 -9.66 17.21 18.49
CA LEU A 146 -8.31 16.65 18.36
C LEU A 146 -7.38 17.16 19.47
N GLY A 147 -6.63 16.24 20.07
CA GLY A 147 -5.60 16.61 21.06
C GLY A 147 -4.44 17.38 20.41
N THR A 148 -3.71 18.16 21.21
CA THR A 148 -2.51 18.91 20.78
C THR A 148 -1.49 18.03 20.02
N HIS A 149 -1.40 16.74 20.37
CA HIS A 149 -0.53 15.78 19.70
C HIS A 149 -0.93 15.52 18.24
N ASP A 150 -2.23 15.40 17.96
CA ASP A 150 -2.72 15.14 16.60
C ASP A 150 -2.48 16.35 15.71
N ARG A 151 -2.71 17.57 16.24
CA ARG A 151 -2.33 18.83 15.58
C ARG A 151 -0.87 18.85 15.21
N ALA A 152 -0.03 18.50 16.18
CA ALA A 152 1.40 18.47 15.95
C ALA A 152 1.82 17.43 14.91
N ARG A 153 1.24 16.21 14.92
CA ARG A 153 1.54 15.17 13.91
C ARG A 153 1.11 15.61 12.51
N HIS A 154 -0.05 16.24 12.37
CA HIS A 154 -0.50 16.74 11.08
C HIS A 154 0.44 17.81 10.52
N LEU A 155 0.78 18.83 11.33
CA LEU A 155 1.72 19.89 10.92
C LEU A 155 3.12 19.34 10.62
N ALA A 156 3.62 18.41 11.44
CA ALA A 156 4.89 17.74 11.19
C ALA A 156 4.87 16.92 9.88
N THR A 157 3.74 16.28 9.55
CA THR A 157 3.55 15.56 8.29
C THR A 157 3.58 16.51 7.08
N LEU A 158 2.90 17.66 7.16
CA LEU A 158 2.96 18.70 6.12
C LEU A 158 4.40 19.21 5.91
N TYR A 159 5.13 19.44 7.01
CA TYR A 159 6.53 19.83 6.98
C TYR A 159 7.42 18.78 6.28
N LEU A 160 7.23 17.48 6.56
CA LEU A 160 7.95 16.43 5.85
C LEU A 160 7.60 16.38 4.36
N ASN A 161 6.34 16.61 4.01
CA ASN A 161 5.88 16.69 2.62
C ASN A 161 6.52 17.89 1.88
N ASP A 162 6.70 19.04 2.54
CA ASP A 162 7.42 20.18 1.96
C ASP A 162 8.90 19.84 1.67
N VAL A 163 9.58 19.19 2.62
CA VAL A 163 10.98 18.74 2.43
C VAL A 163 11.07 17.73 1.28
N ALA A 164 10.12 16.80 1.18
CA ALA A 164 10.05 15.85 0.07
C ALA A 164 9.85 16.55 -1.29
N ASP A 165 9.00 17.56 -1.34
CA ASP A 165 8.79 18.36 -2.56
C ASP A 165 10.06 19.15 -2.96
N VAL A 166 10.85 19.63 -2.00
CA VAL A 166 12.16 20.27 -2.25
C VAL A 166 13.15 19.26 -2.84
N LEU A 167 13.23 18.05 -2.27
CA LEU A 167 14.05 16.96 -2.82
C LEU A 167 13.64 16.63 -4.27
N ARG A 168 12.34 16.58 -4.56
CA ARG A 168 11.85 16.36 -5.91
C ARG A 168 12.33 17.45 -6.89
N ASP A 169 12.12 18.71 -6.50
CA ASP A 169 12.39 19.85 -7.38
C ASP A 169 13.91 20.08 -7.58
N ALA A 170 14.73 19.80 -6.56
CA ALA A 170 16.16 20.13 -6.57
C ALA A 170 17.12 18.96 -6.82
N VAL A 171 16.72 17.73 -6.47
CA VAL A 171 17.64 16.58 -6.42
C VAL A 171 17.23 15.51 -7.42
N ASP A 172 15.98 15.06 -7.37
CA ASP A 172 15.51 13.97 -8.21
C ASP A 172 14.02 14.14 -8.52
N PRO A 173 13.63 14.46 -9.77
CA PRO A 173 12.24 14.68 -10.12
C PRO A 173 11.36 13.44 -9.96
N ARG A 174 11.95 12.27 -9.74
CA ARG A 174 11.25 11.01 -9.48
C ARG A 174 10.88 10.83 -8.02
N PHE A 175 11.39 11.68 -7.12
CA PHE A 175 11.16 11.58 -5.68
C PHE A 175 9.76 12.03 -5.28
N GLU A 176 9.02 11.16 -4.60
CA GLU A 176 7.83 11.55 -3.85
C GLU A 176 7.80 10.82 -2.51
N PHE A 177 7.27 11.49 -1.49
CA PHE A 177 7.28 11.02 -0.10
C PHE A 177 6.56 9.68 0.10
N VAL A 178 5.58 9.36 -0.75
CA VAL A 178 4.77 8.13 -0.69
C VAL A 178 4.78 7.35 -2.03
N ARG A 179 5.28 7.92 -3.14
CA ARG A 179 5.16 7.34 -4.50
C ARG A 179 6.33 7.73 -5.44
N TYR A 180 7.47 7.06 -5.35
CA TYR A 180 8.59 7.33 -6.25
C TYR A 180 8.41 6.69 -7.63
N ALA A 181 8.70 7.41 -8.71
CA ALA A 181 8.88 6.87 -10.07
C ALA A 181 7.80 5.87 -10.57
N GLU A 182 6.57 5.94 -10.07
CA GLU A 182 5.49 5.01 -10.46
C GLU A 182 5.31 5.01 -12.00
N SER A 183 5.47 6.17 -12.63
CA SER A 183 5.47 6.35 -14.10
C SER A 183 6.59 5.63 -14.86
N LEU A 184 7.74 5.36 -14.24
CA LEU A 184 8.87 4.67 -14.88
C LEU A 184 8.76 3.14 -14.85
N ALA A 185 7.84 2.59 -14.07
CA ALA A 185 7.69 1.15 -13.88
C ALA A 185 6.26 0.63 -14.13
N MET A 186 5.24 1.48 -14.15
CA MET A 186 3.87 1.07 -14.50
C MET A 186 3.83 0.52 -15.93
N SER A 187 3.65 -0.80 -16.04
CA SER A 187 3.35 -1.52 -17.27
C SER A 187 4.22 -1.13 -18.48
N GLN A 188 5.51 -0.85 -18.25
CA GLN A 188 6.46 -0.52 -19.32
C GLN A 188 6.80 -1.79 -20.12
N PRO A 189 6.39 -1.89 -21.39
CA PRO A 189 6.56 -3.12 -22.17
C PRO A 189 8.03 -3.46 -22.43
N SER A 190 8.90 -2.45 -22.47
CA SER A 190 10.35 -2.57 -22.64
C SER A 190 11.10 -2.13 -21.37
N PHE A 191 12.26 -2.75 -21.14
CA PHE A 191 13.20 -2.37 -20.08
C PHE A 191 14.02 -1.10 -20.40
N ASP A 192 13.96 -0.59 -21.63
CA ASP A 192 14.81 0.53 -22.07
C ASP A 192 14.71 1.81 -21.22
N PRO A 193 13.51 2.29 -20.80
CA PRO A 193 13.41 3.46 -19.94
C PRO A 193 14.11 3.26 -18.58
N LEU A 194 13.97 2.06 -18.00
CA LEU A 194 14.61 1.70 -16.74
C LEU A 194 16.14 1.56 -16.93
N ALA A 195 16.58 0.91 -18.00
CA ALA A 195 17.99 0.81 -18.34
C ALA A 195 18.65 2.19 -18.52
N ALA A 196 17.99 3.10 -19.24
CA ALA A 196 18.46 4.48 -19.41
C ALA A 196 18.56 5.22 -18.07
N ALA A 197 17.55 5.07 -17.20
CA ALA A 197 17.55 5.67 -15.86
C ALA A 197 18.62 5.09 -14.92
N LEU A 198 18.99 3.81 -15.09
CA LEU A 198 20.08 3.15 -14.34
C LEU A 198 21.46 3.53 -14.88
N ALA A 199 21.59 3.81 -16.18
CA ALA A 199 22.83 4.26 -16.81
C ALA A 199 23.12 5.75 -16.58
N ALA A 200 22.09 6.55 -16.27
CA ALA A 200 22.25 7.98 -15.97
C ALA A 200 23.13 8.20 -14.71
N PRO A 201 23.86 9.34 -14.63
CA PRO A 201 24.65 9.68 -13.46
C PRO A 201 23.81 9.63 -12.17
N PRO A 202 24.35 9.06 -11.08
CA PRO A 202 23.58 8.85 -9.86
C PRO A 202 23.21 10.18 -9.20
N THR A 203 21.94 10.34 -8.81
CA THR A 203 21.47 11.48 -7.99
C THR A 203 21.97 11.38 -6.54
N LEU A 204 21.70 12.38 -5.70
CA LEU A 204 21.98 12.25 -4.26
C LEU A 204 21.21 11.08 -3.64
N VAL A 205 19.97 10.85 -4.08
CA VAL A 205 19.15 9.70 -3.63
C VAL A 205 19.83 8.38 -4.02
N ASP A 206 20.30 8.26 -5.27
CA ASP A 206 21.03 7.07 -5.73
C ASP A 206 22.31 6.81 -4.92
N ARG A 207 23.12 7.85 -4.70
CA ARG A 207 24.38 7.72 -3.94
C ARG A 207 24.13 7.36 -2.47
N THR A 208 23.09 7.93 -1.86
CA THR A 208 22.70 7.61 -0.48
C THR A 208 22.24 6.15 -0.39
N LEU A 209 21.40 5.71 -1.33
CA LEU A 209 20.94 4.32 -1.39
C LEU A 209 22.08 3.33 -1.64
N GLN A 210 23.03 3.68 -2.52
CA GLN A 210 24.23 2.90 -2.75
C GLN A 210 25.04 2.74 -1.46
N ALA A 211 25.32 3.83 -0.74
CA ALA A 211 26.06 3.77 0.52
C ALA A 211 25.38 2.86 1.56
N LEU A 212 24.05 2.97 1.69
CA LEU A 212 23.26 2.12 2.58
C LEU A 212 23.28 0.64 2.17
N ALA A 213 23.22 0.34 0.87
CA ALA A 213 23.31 -1.03 0.36
C ALA A 213 24.68 -1.66 0.65
N LEU A 214 25.77 -0.88 0.51
CA LEU A 214 27.12 -1.33 0.83
C LEU A 214 27.31 -1.54 2.34
N GLN A 215 26.76 -0.65 3.18
CA GLN A 215 26.75 -0.81 4.63
C GLN A 215 26.01 -2.09 5.05
N ALA A 216 24.91 -2.44 4.37
CA ALA A 216 24.18 -3.68 4.62
C ALA A 216 25.01 -4.93 4.28
N ILE A 217 25.81 -4.90 3.19
CA ILE A 217 26.78 -5.96 2.89
C ILE A 217 27.82 -6.07 4.00
N GLU A 218 28.43 -4.96 4.41
CA GLU A 218 29.49 -4.97 5.42
C GLU A 218 28.99 -5.54 6.75
N THR A 219 27.79 -5.11 7.17
CA THR A 219 27.16 -5.49 8.43
C THR A 219 26.76 -6.96 8.44
N HIS A 220 26.07 -7.43 7.40
CA HIS A 220 25.45 -8.74 7.40
C HIS A 220 26.28 -9.82 6.72
N ARG A 221 27.20 -9.46 5.81
CA ARG A 221 28.01 -10.37 4.99
C ARG A 221 27.16 -11.50 4.36
N PRO A 222 26.13 -11.17 3.56
CA PRO A 222 25.24 -12.18 3.00
C PRO A 222 25.89 -12.96 1.85
N ASP A 223 25.50 -14.23 1.71
CA ASP A 223 25.76 -15.02 0.49
C ASP A 223 24.63 -14.85 -0.52
N VAL A 224 23.42 -14.63 0.00
CA VAL A 224 22.17 -14.50 -0.75
C VAL A 224 21.44 -13.23 -0.30
N VAL A 225 20.96 -12.46 -1.26
CA VAL A 225 20.10 -11.29 -1.02
C VAL A 225 18.75 -11.52 -1.70
N LEU A 226 17.66 -11.32 -0.95
CA LEU A 226 16.30 -11.36 -1.44
C LEU A 226 15.77 -9.93 -1.50
N ILE A 227 15.43 -9.44 -2.69
CA ILE A 227 14.86 -8.10 -2.85
C ILE A 227 13.38 -8.25 -3.21
N SER A 228 12.52 -7.77 -2.31
CA SER A 228 11.07 -7.75 -2.53
C SER A 228 10.64 -6.42 -3.14
N VAL A 229 9.94 -6.49 -4.27
CA VAL A 229 9.38 -5.36 -5.00
C VAL A 229 7.85 -5.46 -4.98
N PRO A 230 7.18 -4.81 -4.02
CA PRO A 230 5.75 -4.94 -3.86
C PRO A 230 4.91 -4.24 -4.93
N PHE A 231 5.39 -3.13 -5.48
CA PHE A 231 4.67 -2.31 -6.47
C PHE A 231 5.65 -1.54 -7.37
N PRO A 232 5.19 -1.02 -8.53
CA PRO A 232 6.06 -0.39 -9.54
C PRO A 232 7.04 0.65 -8.98
N GLY A 233 6.60 1.51 -8.06
CA GLY A 233 7.45 2.56 -7.49
C GLY A 233 8.70 2.08 -6.73
N THR A 234 8.77 0.80 -6.37
CA THR A 234 9.94 0.21 -5.68
C THR A 234 10.99 -0.39 -6.63
N VAL A 235 10.65 -0.54 -7.92
CA VAL A 235 11.48 -1.25 -8.92
C VAL A 235 12.83 -0.58 -9.10
N TYR A 236 12.85 0.75 -9.31
CA TYR A 236 14.10 1.47 -9.55
C TYR A 236 15.08 1.33 -8.38
N GLY A 237 14.59 1.50 -7.15
CA GLY A 237 15.39 1.33 -5.94
C GLY A 237 15.95 -0.09 -5.80
N ALA A 238 15.14 -1.12 -6.11
CA ALA A 238 15.59 -2.50 -6.10
C ALA A 238 16.73 -2.77 -7.09
N PHE A 239 16.65 -2.26 -8.31
CA PHE A 239 17.73 -2.39 -9.30
C PHE A 239 18.98 -1.61 -8.89
N ARG A 240 18.85 -0.41 -8.30
CA ARG A 240 19.99 0.35 -7.76
C ARG A 240 20.69 -0.37 -6.61
N ILE A 241 19.93 -1.00 -5.71
CA ILE A 241 20.49 -1.83 -4.64
C ILE A 241 21.26 -3.01 -5.24
N ALA A 242 20.64 -3.76 -6.15
CA ALA A 242 21.28 -4.91 -6.79
C ALA A 242 22.55 -4.50 -7.56
N GLN A 243 22.52 -3.38 -8.29
CA GLN A 243 23.66 -2.81 -9.00
C GLN A 243 24.83 -2.51 -8.05
N ALA A 244 24.57 -1.82 -6.94
CA ALA A 244 25.58 -1.50 -5.93
C ALA A 244 26.17 -2.78 -5.30
N MET A 245 25.31 -3.72 -4.91
CA MET A 245 25.73 -4.95 -4.26
C MET A 245 26.56 -5.85 -5.18
N LYS A 246 26.17 -5.98 -6.46
CA LYS A 246 26.93 -6.75 -7.46
C LYS A 246 28.27 -6.10 -7.81
N ALA A 247 28.34 -4.78 -7.82
CA ALA A 247 29.59 -4.07 -8.07
C ALA A 247 30.63 -4.30 -6.96
N GLU A 248 30.18 -4.34 -5.70
CA GLU A 248 31.04 -4.59 -4.54
C GLU A 248 31.41 -6.07 -4.40
N GLN A 249 30.41 -6.96 -4.48
CA GLN A 249 30.60 -8.39 -4.28
C GLN A 249 29.87 -9.20 -5.36
N PRO A 250 30.51 -9.40 -6.54
CA PRO A 250 29.90 -10.11 -7.68
C PRO A 250 29.41 -11.53 -7.38
N ALA A 251 29.99 -12.17 -6.36
CA ALA A 251 29.67 -13.53 -5.94
C ALA A 251 28.33 -13.66 -5.17
N ILE A 252 27.79 -12.55 -4.61
CA ILE A 252 26.49 -12.58 -3.91
C ILE A 252 25.42 -13.02 -4.90
N ARG A 253 24.56 -13.95 -4.50
CA ARG A 253 23.37 -14.32 -5.27
C ARG A 253 22.21 -13.41 -4.92
N ILE A 254 21.56 -12.80 -5.91
CA ILE A 254 20.43 -11.88 -5.68
C ILE A 254 19.18 -12.43 -6.36
N ALA A 255 18.11 -12.65 -5.60
CA ALA A 255 16.79 -12.98 -6.14
C ALA A 255 15.83 -11.79 -6.04
N LEU A 256 15.03 -11.61 -7.10
CA LEU A 256 13.94 -10.64 -7.17
C LEU A 256 12.59 -11.35 -7.00
N GLY A 257 11.70 -10.79 -6.19
CA GLY A 257 10.32 -11.27 -6.01
C GLY A 257 9.39 -10.14 -5.56
N GLY A 258 8.14 -10.47 -5.24
CA GLY A 258 7.15 -9.51 -4.71
C GLY A 258 5.96 -9.28 -5.63
N GLY A 259 5.04 -8.41 -5.19
CA GLY A 259 3.79 -8.11 -5.89
C GLY A 259 3.99 -7.73 -7.36
N PHE A 260 4.90 -6.79 -7.63
CA PHE A 260 5.20 -6.34 -8.99
C PHE A 260 5.70 -7.49 -9.90
N VAL A 261 6.47 -8.41 -9.33
CA VAL A 261 6.96 -9.56 -10.10
C VAL A 261 5.79 -10.48 -10.48
N ASN A 262 4.84 -10.64 -9.55
CA ASN A 262 3.68 -11.51 -9.70
C ASN A 262 2.61 -10.94 -10.64
N THR A 263 2.52 -9.63 -10.81
CA THR A 263 1.55 -8.98 -11.69
C THR A 263 2.16 -8.59 -13.04
N GLU A 264 3.37 -8.02 -13.08
CA GLU A 264 3.93 -7.45 -14.31
C GLU A 264 4.90 -8.38 -15.05
N LEU A 265 5.66 -9.24 -14.36
CA LEU A 265 6.81 -9.94 -14.95
C LEU A 265 6.52 -11.39 -15.37
N ARG A 266 5.25 -11.79 -15.51
CA ARG A 266 4.87 -13.18 -15.83
C ARG A 266 5.31 -13.67 -17.21
N GLN A 267 5.60 -12.75 -18.12
CA GLN A 267 6.10 -13.05 -19.47
C GLN A 267 7.51 -12.50 -19.68
N LEU A 268 8.30 -12.35 -18.61
CA LEU A 268 9.64 -11.78 -18.66
C LEU A 268 10.51 -12.49 -19.70
N ALA A 269 10.96 -11.73 -20.69
CA ALA A 269 11.86 -12.17 -21.76
C ALA A 269 13.14 -11.31 -21.86
N GLU A 270 13.27 -10.27 -21.04
CA GLU A 270 14.38 -9.32 -21.03
C GLU A 270 15.63 -9.90 -20.31
N PRO A 271 16.74 -10.20 -21.04
CA PRO A 271 17.93 -10.77 -20.42
C PRO A 271 18.73 -9.78 -19.56
N ARG A 272 18.61 -8.46 -19.79
CA ARG A 272 19.33 -7.42 -19.03
C ARG A 272 18.89 -7.34 -17.57
N VAL A 273 17.69 -7.82 -17.22
CA VAL A 273 17.28 -7.97 -15.81
C VAL A 273 18.28 -8.83 -15.04
N PHE A 274 18.85 -9.85 -15.70
CA PHE A 274 19.80 -10.79 -15.10
C PHE A 274 21.25 -10.27 -15.05
N ASP A 275 21.49 -9.02 -15.43
CA ASP A 275 22.74 -8.32 -15.10
C ASP A 275 22.75 -7.87 -13.63
N PHE A 276 21.58 -7.78 -13.00
CA PHE A 276 21.39 -7.35 -11.62
C PHE A 276 20.99 -8.51 -10.70
N PHE A 277 20.18 -9.45 -11.22
CA PHE A 277 19.59 -10.55 -10.46
C PHE A 277 20.03 -11.91 -11.00
N ASP A 278 20.26 -12.88 -10.11
CA ASP A 278 20.56 -14.27 -10.48
C ASP A 278 19.28 -15.08 -10.77
N ALA A 279 18.16 -14.69 -10.16
CA ALA A 279 16.86 -15.32 -10.35
C ALA A 279 15.71 -14.35 -10.09
N VAL A 280 14.56 -14.61 -10.73
CA VAL A 280 13.29 -13.91 -10.47
C VAL A 280 12.24 -14.96 -10.12
N THR A 281 11.57 -14.85 -8.97
CA THR A 281 10.59 -15.85 -8.52
C THR A 281 9.15 -15.33 -8.58
N LEU A 282 8.22 -16.18 -9.00
CA LEU A 282 6.78 -15.89 -8.98
C LEU A 282 6.05 -16.56 -7.81
N ASP A 283 4.90 -15.96 -7.50
CA ASP A 283 3.88 -16.37 -6.53
C ASP A 283 4.40 -16.40 -5.08
N ALA A 284 3.88 -17.29 -4.24
CA ALA A 284 4.33 -17.45 -2.87
C ALA A 284 5.82 -17.85 -2.84
N GLY A 285 6.63 -17.10 -2.09
CA GLY A 285 8.10 -17.18 -2.15
C GLY A 285 8.68 -18.38 -1.42
N GLU A 286 7.96 -19.00 -0.49
CA GLU A 286 8.44 -20.05 0.41
C GLU A 286 9.02 -21.25 -0.37
N ARG A 287 8.25 -21.81 -1.31
CA ARG A 287 8.69 -22.98 -2.10
C ARG A 287 9.79 -22.62 -3.13
N PRO A 288 9.62 -21.58 -3.98
CA PRO A 288 10.66 -21.14 -4.92
C PRO A 288 12.00 -20.82 -4.25
N LEU A 289 11.98 -20.16 -3.09
CA LEU A 289 13.21 -19.81 -2.39
C LEU A 289 13.94 -21.04 -1.83
N LEU A 290 13.22 -22.02 -1.27
CA LEU A 290 13.87 -23.28 -0.86
C LEU A 290 14.54 -23.96 -2.06
N ALA A 291 13.87 -24.03 -3.21
CA ALA A 291 14.43 -24.60 -4.42
C ALA A 291 15.67 -23.83 -4.91
N LEU A 292 15.64 -22.49 -4.90
CA LEU A 292 16.78 -21.65 -5.30
C LEU A 292 17.97 -21.81 -4.34
N LEU A 293 17.72 -21.82 -3.03
CA LEU A 293 18.77 -22.00 -2.03
C LEU A 293 19.44 -23.37 -2.16
N GLU A 294 18.67 -24.44 -2.34
CA GLU A 294 19.20 -25.78 -2.63
C GLU A 294 20.01 -25.78 -3.94
N HIS A 295 19.54 -25.08 -4.97
CA HIS A 295 20.24 -24.98 -6.24
C HIS A 295 21.60 -24.29 -6.10
N TRP A 296 21.64 -23.15 -5.41
CA TRP A 296 22.89 -22.41 -5.18
C TRP A 296 23.86 -23.13 -4.23
N ARG A 297 23.39 -24.11 -3.45
CA ARG A 297 24.26 -25.05 -2.70
C ARG A 297 24.75 -26.23 -3.54
N GLY A 298 24.34 -26.35 -4.80
CA GLY A 298 24.63 -27.51 -5.65
C GLY A 298 23.83 -28.77 -5.27
N GLN A 299 22.78 -28.64 -4.47
CA GLN A 299 21.93 -29.74 -4.00
C GLN A 299 20.73 -29.98 -4.94
N ARG A 300 20.42 -29.02 -5.81
CA ARG A 300 19.34 -29.08 -6.79
C ARG A 300 19.82 -28.61 -8.16
N SER A 301 19.38 -29.28 -9.22
CA SER A 301 19.62 -28.84 -10.61
C SER A 301 18.76 -27.63 -10.96
N ALA A 302 19.27 -26.74 -11.82
CA ALA A 302 18.52 -25.59 -12.34
C ALA A 302 17.21 -26.00 -13.04
N ALA A 303 17.16 -27.20 -13.65
CA ALA A 303 15.96 -27.74 -14.29
C ALA A 303 14.84 -28.14 -13.30
N ARG A 304 15.13 -28.13 -11.99
CA ARG A 304 14.20 -28.50 -10.91
C ARG A 304 13.80 -27.30 -10.04
N LEU A 305 14.00 -26.09 -10.53
CA LEU A 305 13.50 -24.89 -9.87
C LEU A 305 11.97 -24.82 -9.92
N VAL A 306 11.40 -24.01 -9.05
CA VAL A 306 9.95 -23.81 -8.94
C VAL A 306 9.64 -22.36 -9.26
N ARG A 307 8.77 -22.14 -10.25
CA ARG A 307 8.27 -20.83 -10.68
C ARG A 307 9.34 -19.74 -10.73
N SER A 308 10.48 -20.04 -11.36
CA SER A 308 11.64 -19.16 -11.38
C SER A 308 12.07 -18.84 -12.82
N PHE A 309 12.35 -17.58 -13.11
CA PHE A 309 13.10 -17.19 -14.29
C PHE A 309 14.59 -17.13 -13.97
N ILE A 310 15.40 -17.63 -14.90
CA ILE A 310 16.85 -17.58 -14.89
C ILE A 310 17.37 -17.17 -16.27
N ARG A 311 18.63 -16.72 -16.34
CA ARG A 311 19.33 -16.55 -17.62
C ARG A 311 20.13 -17.80 -17.95
N GLU A 312 19.82 -18.45 -19.07
CA GLU A 312 20.52 -19.62 -19.59
C GLU A 312 20.93 -19.36 -21.05
N ALA A 313 22.22 -19.53 -21.37
CA ALA A 313 22.79 -19.28 -22.70
C ALA A 313 22.43 -17.91 -23.31
N GLY A 314 22.34 -16.86 -22.48
CA GLY A 314 22.03 -15.49 -22.90
C GLY A 314 20.54 -15.19 -23.08
N ALA A 315 19.66 -16.18 -22.92
CA ALA A 315 18.20 -16.02 -23.00
C ALA A 315 17.54 -16.18 -21.63
N VAL A 316 16.37 -15.56 -21.45
CA VAL A 316 15.54 -15.78 -20.27
C VAL A 316 14.81 -17.11 -20.41
N ARG A 317 14.86 -17.92 -19.35
CA ARG A 317 14.16 -19.20 -19.26
C ARG A 317 13.32 -19.25 -18.01
N TYR A 318 12.03 -19.53 -18.18
CA TYR A 318 11.13 -19.91 -17.09
C TYR A 318 11.31 -21.40 -16.76
N VAL A 319 11.41 -21.73 -15.48
CA VAL A 319 11.51 -23.11 -14.98
C VAL A 319 10.49 -23.31 -13.86
N ASP A 320 9.69 -24.35 -14.02
CA ASP A 320 8.79 -24.84 -12.99
C ASP A 320 8.63 -26.35 -13.09
N ILE A 321 9.01 -27.07 -12.03
CA ILE A 321 8.84 -28.52 -11.92
C ILE A 321 7.47 -28.91 -11.34
N GLY A 322 6.64 -27.95 -10.93
CA GLY A 322 5.31 -28.20 -10.39
C GLY A 322 5.30 -28.80 -8.98
N GLU A 323 6.32 -28.50 -8.17
CA GLU A 323 6.31 -28.84 -6.74
C GLU A 323 5.23 -28.06 -6.00
N ALA A 324 4.51 -28.75 -5.10
CA ALA A 324 3.44 -28.13 -4.32
C ALA A 324 3.95 -27.02 -3.39
N ASP A 325 3.11 -26.00 -3.21
CA ASP A 325 3.36 -24.92 -2.26
C ASP A 325 3.44 -25.42 -0.81
N VAL A 326 4.06 -24.59 0.04
CA VAL A 326 4.00 -24.79 1.49
C VAL A 326 2.57 -24.47 1.95
N PRO A 327 1.90 -25.37 2.70
CA PRO A 327 0.60 -25.07 3.29
C PRO A 327 0.67 -23.83 4.19
N PHE A 328 -0.39 -23.02 4.20
CA PHE A 328 -0.42 -21.76 4.94
C PHE A 328 -0.23 -21.94 6.46
N ALA A 329 -0.63 -23.09 7.01
CA ALA A 329 -0.34 -23.44 8.40
C ALA A 329 1.17 -23.62 8.68
N ASP A 330 1.95 -24.02 7.67
CA ASP A 330 3.35 -24.45 7.77
C ASP A 330 4.37 -23.37 7.33
N VAL A 331 3.91 -22.17 6.97
CA VAL A 331 4.78 -21.03 6.63
C VAL A 331 5.46 -20.40 7.84
N GLY A 332 5.08 -20.81 9.06
CA GLY A 332 5.63 -20.31 10.31
C GLY A 332 5.08 -18.94 10.73
N THR A 333 5.74 -18.31 11.70
CA THR A 333 5.38 -17.00 12.24
C THR A 333 6.29 -15.92 11.61
N PRO A 334 5.73 -14.82 11.09
CA PRO A 334 6.53 -13.67 10.67
C PRO A 334 7.36 -13.12 11.84
N THR A 335 8.56 -12.61 11.55
CA THR A 335 9.46 -11.99 12.54
C THR A 335 9.85 -10.59 12.09
N TRP A 336 9.76 -9.62 12.99
CA TRP A 336 10.21 -8.25 12.83
C TRP A 336 11.60 -8.01 13.44
N ASP A 337 12.20 -9.06 14.03
CA ASP A 337 13.58 -9.02 14.48
C ASP A 337 14.53 -8.59 13.34
N GLY A 338 15.47 -7.71 13.67
CA GLY A 338 16.36 -7.04 12.72
C GLY A 338 15.83 -5.74 12.12
N LEU A 339 14.54 -5.41 12.28
CA LEU A 339 13.97 -4.15 11.79
C LEU A 339 13.95 -3.08 12.91
N PRO A 340 14.24 -1.80 12.61
CA PRO A 340 14.33 -0.74 13.61
C PRO A 340 12.94 -0.20 13.98
N LEU A 341 12.15 -1.04 14.64
CA LEU A 341 10.73 -0.84 14.96
C LEU A 341 10.38 0.50 15.65
N SER A 342 11.31 1.09 16.41
CA SER A 342 11.15 2.39 17.09
C SER A 342 11.52 3.60 16.23
N ARG A 343 11.92 3.40 14.97
CA ARG A 343 12.32 4.47 14.04
C ARG A 343 11.30 4.74 12.93
N TYR A 344 10.21 3.98 12.86
CA TYR A 344 9.10 4.27 11.93
C TYR A 344 8.32 5.52 12.35
N LEU A 345 7.70 6.20 11.39
CA LEU A 345 7.07 7.51 11.57
C LEU A 345 5.55 7.38 11.70
N SER A 346 4.96 7.95 12.74
CA SER A 346 3.52 8.12 12.92
C SER A 346 3.05 9.37 12.17
N LEU A 347 2.55 9.20 10.94
CA LEU A 347 2.15 10.28 10.04
C LEU A 347 0.64 10.52 10.08
N LEU A 348 0.21 11.75 9.84
CA LEU A 348 -1.21 12.12 9.88
C LEU A 348 -1.60 13.02 8.69
N ASP A 349 -1.90 12.40 7.55
CA ASP A 349 -2.31 13.10 6.32
C ASP A 349 -3.76 13.60 6.37
N MET A 350 -4.65 12.84 6.99
CA MET A 350 -6.09 13.16 7.10
C MET A 350 -6.57 12.94 8.52
N LEU A 351 -7.48 13.82 8.96
CA LEU A 351 -8.04 13.80 10.31
C LEU A 351 -9.14 12.74 10.50
N ASN A 352 -9.62 12.13 9.42
CA ASN A 352 -10.64 11.08 9.48
C ASN A 352 -10.11 9.85 10.26
N PRO A 353 -10.76 9.43 11.37
CA PRO A 353 -10.26 8.36 12.24
C PRO A 353 -9.94 7.04 11.54
N MET A 354 -10.70 6.70 10.50
CA MET A 354 -10.47 5.49 9.71
C MET A 354 -9.17 5.61 8.90
N HIS A 355 -8.94 6.75 8.25
CA HIS A 355 -7.71 6.99 7.47
C HIS A 355 -6.44 6.99 8.32
N ARG A 356 -6.55 7.37 9.60
CA ARG A 356 -5.41 7.32 10.54
C ARG A 356 -4.82 5.92 10.67
N LEU A 357 -5.62 4.87 10.52
CA LEU A 357 -5.15 3.48 10.67
C LEU A 357 -4.07 3.09 9.64
N TRP A 358 -4.00 3.75 8.48
CA TRP A 358 -2.98 3.45 7.47
C TRP A 358 -1.65 4.17 7.68
N SER A 359 -1.63 5.30 8.39
CA SER A 359 -0.47 6.21 8.45
C SER A 359 -0.01 6.54 9.87
N ASP A 360 -0.91 6.53 10.86
CA ASP A 360 -0.64 6.86 12.26
C ASP A 360 -0.31 5.58 13.04
N GLY A 361 0.90 5.51 13.59
CA GLY A 361 1.40 4.35 14.31
C GLY A 361 1.76 3.15 13.43
N ARG A 362 2.19 2.09 14.11
CA ARG A 362 2.61 0.80 13.52
C ARG A 362 1.59 -0.29 13.83
N TRP A 363 1.31 -1.13 12.84
CA TRP A 363 0.44 -2.30 12.97
C TRP A 363 1.21 -3.57 12.62
N ASN A 364 1.16 -4.57 13.49
CA ASN A 364 1.66 -5.90 13.15
C ASN A 364 0.83 -6.46 11.99
N LYS A 365 1.50 -6.91 10.93
CA LYS A 365 0.83 -7.41 9.72
C LYS A 365 0.69 -8.93 9.82
N LEU A 366 -0.53 -9.44 9.76
CA LEU A 366 -0.81 -10.88 9.75
C LEU A 366 -1.86 -11.19 8.67
N THR A 367 -1.87 -12.38 8.08
CA THR A 367 -2.96 -12.87 7.22
C THR A 367 -3.75 -13.93 7.96
N VAL A 368 -5.07 -13.91 7.83
CA VAL A 368 -5.97 -14.94 8.38
C VAL A 368 -6.03 -16.13 7.41
N ALA A 369 -6.01 -15.87 6.11
CA ALA A 369 -5.94 -16.85 5.05
C ALA A 369 -5.10 -16.32 3.86
N HIS A 370 -4.45 -17.24 3.15
CA HIS A 370 -3.93 -16.99 1.80
C HIS A 370 -5.06 -17.11 0.78
N GLY A 371 -5.04 -16.29 -0.26
CA GLY A 371 -6.06 -16.33 -1.32
C GLY A 371 -7.39 -15.66 -0.95
N CYS A 372 -8.30 -15.61 -1.92
CA CYS A 372 -9.66 -15.13 -1.73
C CYS A 372 -10.66 -16.28 -1.80
N TYR A 373 -11.45 -16.49 -0.75
CA TYR A 373 -12.51 -17.51 -0.75
C TYR A 373 -13.63 -17.25 -1.77
N TRP A 374 -13.78 -16.00 -2.25
CA TRP A 374 -14.78 -15.64 -3.27
C TRP A 374 -14.31 -15.93 -4.70
N LYS A 375 -13.11 -15.48 -5.08
CA LYS A 375 -12.39 -15.73 -6.35
C LYS A 375 -13.23 -15.67 -7.65
N LYS A 376 -14.25 -14.81 -7.68
CA LYS A 376 -15.19 -14.66 -8.82
C LYS A 376 -15.28 -13.25 -9.39
N CYS A 377 -14.73 -12.24 -8.71
CA CYS A 377 -14.80 -10.86 -9.17
C CYS A 377 -14.14 -10.73 -10.55
N SER A 378 -14.83 -10.15 -11.52
CA SER A 378 -14.32 -10.07 -12.89
C SER A 378 -13.22 -9.02 -13.10
N PHE A 379 -13.02 -8.13 -12.13
CA PHE A 379 -11.94 -7.14 -12.12
C PHE A 379 -10.70 -7.59 -11.33
N CYS A 380 -10.79 -8.63 -10.50
CA CYS A 380 -9.65 -9.13 -9.73
C CYS A 380 -8.81 -10.07 -10.60
N ASP A 381 -7.53 -10.21 -10.26
CA ASP A 381 -6.60 -11.16 -10.89
C ASP A 381 -6.86 -12.61 -10.44
N VAL A 382 -8.08 -13.10 -10.63
CA VAL A 382 -8.53 -14.40 -10.10
C VAL A 382 -7.75 -15.61 -10.64
N SER A 383 -6.90 -15.41 -11.65
CA SER A 383 -5.99 -16.45 -12.15
C SER A 383 -4.61 -16.48 -11.48
N LEU A 384 -4.27 -15.50 -10.65
CA LEU A 384 -2.97 -15.43 -9.97
C LEU A 384 -3.03 -16.11 -8.61
N ASP A 385 -1.90 -16.63 -8.12
CA ASP A 385 -1.84 -17.46 -6.90
C ASP A 385 -2.44 -16.75 -5.68
N TYR A 386 -2.10 -15.47 -5.51
CA TYR A 386 -2.50 -14.66 -4.36
C TYR A 386 -4.03 -14.46 -4.22
N ILE A 387 -4.81 -14.72 -5.29
CA ILE A 387 -6.28 -14.74 -5.26
C ILE A 387 -6.82 -16.17 -5.38
N SER A 388 -6.27 -16.95 -6.31
CA SER A 388 -6.86 -18.22 -6.76
C SER A 388 -6.69 -19.37 -5.76
N ARG A 389 -5.58 -19.39 -5.03
CA ARG A 389 -5.24 -20.44 -4.05
C ARG A 389 -5.71 -20.02 -2.67
N TYR A 390 -6.94 -20.38 -2.33
CA TYR A 390 -7.46 -20.19 -0.98
C TYR A 390 -6.93 -21.28 -0.03
N ASP A 391 -6.21 -20.86 1.02
CA ASP A 391 -5.69 -21.73 2.07
C ASP A 391 -5.73 -20.99 3.42
N ALA A 392 -6.20 -21.64 4.48
CA ALA A 392 -6.47 -21.00 5.77
C ALA A 392 -5.81 -21.76 6.93
N ALA A 393 -5.39 -21.02 7.95
CA ALA A 393 -4.87 -21.58 9.20
C ALA A 393 -5.99 -21.74 10.23
N THR A 394 -5.76 -22.58 11.23
CA THR A 394 -6.70 -22.69 12.36
C THR A 394 -6.62 -21.47 13.25
N ALA A 395 -7.67 -21.23 14.04
CA ALA A 395 -7.68 -20.12 14.99
C ALA A 395 -6.57 -20.26 16.04
N GLU A 396 -6.28 -21.49 16.48
CA GLU A 396 -5.19 -21.79 17.41
C GLU A 396 -3.84 -21.37 16.84
N THR A 397 -3.53 -21.76 15.60
CA THR A 397 -2.28 -21.35 14.94
C THR A 397 -2.20 -19.84 14.76
N LEU A 398 -3.31 -19.18 14.42
CA LEU A 398 -3.33 -17.72 14.28
C LEU A 398 -3.09 -17.02 15.62
N VAL A 399 -3.70 -17.50 16.71
CA VAL A 399 -3.48 -16.92 18.04
C VAL A 399 -2.08 -17.23 18.58
N ASP A 400 -1.51 -18.41 18.31
CA ASP A 400 -0.11 -18.73 18.62
C ASP A 400 0.84 -17.72 17.93
N ARG A 401 0.57 -17.41 16.64
CA ARG A 401 1.32 -16.40 15.89
C ARG A 401 1.14 -15.01 16.50
N ILE A 402 -0.10 -14.61 16.84
CA ILE A 402 -0.38 -13.32 17.49
C ILE A 402 0.43 -13.18 18.79
N GLU A 403 0.36 -14.17 19.69
CA GLU A 403 1.08 -14.13 20.97
C GLU A 403 2.60 -14.03 20.79
N ALA A 404 3.16 -14.79 19.85
CA ALA A 404 4.59 -14.71 19.52
C ALA A 404 4.99 -13.32 19.00
N ILE A 405 4.16 -12.71 18.15
CA ILE A 405 4.40 -11.38 17.59
C ILE A 405 4.26 -10.30 18.67
N VAL A 406 3.27 -10.40 19.56
CA VAL A 406 3.14 -9.47 20.70
C VAL A 406 4.36 -9.59 21.61
N ALA A 407 4.83 -10.80 21.90
CA ALA A 407 6.01 -11.03 22.71
C ALA A 407 7.30 -10.44 22.09
N GLU A 408 7.45 -10.55 20.76
CA GLU A 408 8.60 -10.00 20.04
C GLU A 408 8.56 -8.47 19.92
N THR A 409 7.38 -7.91 19.59
CA THR A 409 7.25 -6.51 19.18
C THR A 409 6.82 -5.57 20.29
N GLY A 410 6.28 -6.11 21.39
CA GLY A 410 5.65 -5.37 22.48
C GLY A 410 4.33 -4.68 22.09
N GLN A 411 3.80 -4.93 20.89
CA GLN A 411 2.60 -4.28 20.36
C GLN A 411 1.44 -5.24 20.20
N THR A 412 0.24 -4.78 20.55
CA THR A 412 -1.00 -5.55 20.50
C THR A 412 -1.92 -5.17 19.33
N GLY A 413 -1.48 -4.24 18.47
CA GLY A 413 -2.22 -3.79 17.28
C GLY A 413 -1.92 -4.64 16.05
N PHE A 414 -2.95 -5.15 15.37
CA PHE A 414 -2.84 -5.94 14.15
C PHE A 414 -3.60 -5.33 12.96
N HIS A 415 -3.00 -5.39 11.77
CA HIS A 415 -3.68 -5.19 10.51
C HIS A 415 -3.69 -6.50 9.74
N PHE A 416 -4.88 -7.05 9.53
CA PHE A 416 -5.07 -8.25 8.72
C PHE A 416 -5.07 -7.92 7.23
N VAL A 417 -4.02 -8.36 6.53
CA VAL A 417 -3.73 -7.99 5.13
C VAL A 417 -4.29 -8.98 4.11
N ASP A 418 -5.32 -9.73 4.48
CA ASP A 418 -6.04 -10.64 3.59
C ASP A 418 -6.62 -9.93 2.36
N GLU A 419 -6.73 -10.65 1.25
CA GLU A 419 -7.49 -10.21 0.07
C GLU A 419 -8.98 -10.05 0.39
N ALA A 420 -9.51 -10.96 1.20
CA ALA A 420 -10.80 -10.85 1.87
C ALA A 420 -10.83 -11.81 3.06
N ALA A 421 -10.72 -11.29 4.28
CA ALA A 421 -10.71 -12.10 5.49
C ALA A 421 -12.03 -12.88 5.63
N PRO A 422 -12.00 -14.22 5.74
CA PRO A 422 -13.23 -15.03 5.73
C PRO A 422 -14.04 -14.86 7.03
N PRO A 423 -15.38 -14.63 6.97
CA PRO A 423 -16.20 -14.45 8.17
C PRO A 423 -16.12 -15.63 9.15
N LYS A 424 -16.04 -16.86 8.62
CA LYS A 424 -15.91 -18.08 9.45
C LYS A 424 -14.59 -18.10 10.22
N SER A 425 -13.49 -17.74 9.56
CA SER A 425 -12.16 -17.69 10.19
C SER A 425 -12.07 -16.57 11.21
N LEU A 426 -12.62 -15.38 10.90
CA LEU A 426 -12.70 -14.26 11.84
C LEU A 426 -13.54 -14.61 13.08
N LYS A 427 -14.66 -15.33 12.91
CA LYS A 427 -15.46 -15.82 14.03
C LYS A 427 -14.68 -16.78 14.93
N ALA A 428 -13.95 -17.72 14.32
CA ALA A 428 -13.14 -18.68 15.06
C ALA A 428 -11.97 -18.00 15.79
N LEU A 429 -11.29 -17.06 15.11
CA LEU A 429 -10.24 -16.24 15.69
C LEU A 429 -10.76 -15.42 16.89
N ALA A 430 -11.91 -14.76 16.75
CA ALA A 430 -12.53 -14.00 17.83
C ALA A 430 -12.83 -14.87 19.06
N ALA A 431 -13.38 -16.07 18.84
CA ALA A 431 -13.65 -17.01 19.93
C ALA A 431 -12.35 -17.50 20.60
N GLU A 432 -11.29 -17.75 19.84
CA GLU A 432 -10.01 -18.23 20.38
C GLU A 432 -9.28 -17.14 21.18
N LEU A 433 -9.26 -15.89 20.68
CA LEU A 433 -8.74 -14.73 21.41
C LEU A 433 -9.44 -14.57 22.77
N GLN A 434 -10.78 -14.65 22.78
CA GLN A 434 -11.58 -14.55 24.00
C GLN A 434 -11.33 -15.73 24.94
N ARG A 435 -11.22 -16.96 24.41
CA ARG A 435 -10.95 -18.17 25.19
C ARG A 435 -9.60 -18.09 25.91
N ARG A 436 -8.57 -17.54 25.26
CA ARG A 436 -7.23 -17.38 25.85
C ARG A 436 -7.06 -16.09 26.65
N GLY A 437 -8.00 -15.15 26.58
CA GLY A 437 -7.86 -13.82 27.20
C GLY A 437 -6.80 -12.94 26.54
N VAL A 438 -6.52 -13.16 25.25
CA VAL A 438 -5.54 -12.39 24.49
C VAL A 438 -6.18 -11.08 24.01
N ALA A 439 -5.75 -9.96 24.61
CA ALA A 439 -6.27 -8.64 24.29
C ALA A 439 -5.46 -7.98 23.16
N VAL A 440 -6.08 -7.82 22.00
CA VAL A 440 -5.50 -7.15 20.82
C VAL A 440 -6.49 -6.16 20.23
N GLY A 441 -5.99 -5.15 19.51
CA GLY A 441 -6.81 -4.30 18.64
C GLY A 441 -6.50 -4.65 17.19
N TRP A 442 -7.51 -4.82 16.35
CA TRP A 442 -7.28 -5.22 14.97
C TRP A 442 -8.26 -4.60 13.96
N TRP A 443 -7.78 -4.49 12.73
CA TRP A 443 -8.59 -4.12 11.57
C TRP A 443 -8.12 -4.90 10.34
N GLY A 444 -8.94 -4.96 9.28
CA GLY A 444 -8.54 -5.66 8.06
C GLY A 444 -9.56 -5.61 6.93
N ASN A 445 -9.18 -6.20 5.80
CA ASN A 445 -9.99 -6.20 4.59
C ASN A 445 -10.99 -7.37 4.59
N ILE A 446 -12.24 -7.08 4.23
CA ILE A 446 -13.33 -8.06 4.11
C ILE A 446 -14.11 -7.84 2.81
N ARG A 447 -15.01 -8.78 2.52
CA ARG A 447 -16.11 -8.60 1.58
C ARG A 447 -17.40 -8.39 2.36
N PHE A 448 -18.18 -7.34 2.06
CA PHE A 448 -19.46 -7.03 2.71
C PHE A 448 -20.56 -8.05 2.39
N GLU A 449 -20.50 -9.21 3.02
CA GLU A 449 -21.39 -10.35 2.78
C GLU A 449 -22.38 -10.63 3.91
N LYS A 450 -23.46 -11.35 3.58
CA LYS A 450 -24.56 -11.66 4.51
C LYS A 450 -24.16 -12.45 5.78
N SER A 451 -22.99 -13.09 5.75
CA SER A 451 -22.47 -13.85 6.91
C SER A 451 -22.09 -12.94 8.08
N PHE A 452 -21.84 -11.64 7.82
CA PHE A 452 -21.64 -10.62 8.85
C PHE A 452 -22.99 -10.15 9.41
N THR A 453 -23.54 -10.93 10.34
CA THR A 453 -24.75 -10.58 11.09
C THR A 453 -24.43 -9.57 12.20
N PRO A 454 -25.42 -8.82 12.73
CA PRO A 454 -25.20 -7.94 13.88
C PRO A 454 -24.56 -8.63 15.09
N GLU A 455 -24.90 -9.90 15.31
CA GLU A 455 -24.29 -10.69 16.38
C GLU A 455 -22.82 -10.99 16.12
N LEU A 456 -22.47 -11.36 14.89
CA LEU A 456 -21.07 -11.54 14.53
C LEU A 456 -20.30 -10.22 14.64
N CYS A 457 -20.84 -9.10 14.16
CA CYS A 457 -20.17 -7.80 14.27
C CYS A 457 -19.90 -7.41 15.74
N ARG A 458 -20.86 -7.64 16.65
CA ARG A 458 -20.63 -7.45 18.10
C ARG A 458 -19.57 -8.38 18.66
N GLN A 459 -19.56 -9.65 18.24
CA GLN A 459 -18.53 -10.60 18.65
C GLN A 459 -17.13 -10.16 18.19
N LEU A 460 -17.01 -9.67 16.95
CA LEU A 460 -15.75 -9.15 16.41
C LEU A 460 -15.32 -7.89 17.16
N ALA A 461 -16.23 -6.97 17.47
CA ALA A 461 -15.91 -5.78 18.28
C ALA A 461 -15.38 -6.19 19.66
N ALA A 462 -16.05 -7.15 20.32
CA ALA A 462 -15.65 -7.68 21.62
C ALA A 462 -14.31 -8.45 21.59
N SER A 463 -13.85 -8.93 20.43
CA SER A 463 -12.52 -9.53 20.26
C SER A 463 -11.45 -8.53 19.84
N GLY A 464 -11.79 -7.24 19.73
CA GLY A 464 -10.84 -6.18 19.41
C GLY A 464 -10.90 -5.64 17.98
N CYS A 465 -11.92 -6.00 17.18
CA CYS A 465 -12.12 -5.37 15.87
C CYS A 465 -12.47 -3.90 16.06
N ILE A 466 -11.64 -3.00 15.55
CA ILE A 466 -11.88 -1.56 15.60
C ILE A 466 -12.33 -1.00 14.25
N ALA A 467 -11.98 -1.69 13.16
CA ALA A 467 -12.31 -1.24 11.83
C ALA A 467 -12.30 -2.37 10.79
N VAL A 468 -13.04 -2.16 9.70
CA VAL A 468 -13.02 -3.01 8.51
C VAL A 468 -13.00 -2.15 7.24
N SER A 469 -12.26 -2.62 6.25
CA SER A 469 -12.28 -2.10 4.89
C SER A 469 -12.92 -3.14 3.97
N GLY A 470 -13.71 -2.71 2.99
CA GLY A 470 -14.31 -3.65 2.06
C GLY A 470 -14.76 -3.03 0.75
N GLY A 471 -14.76 -3.83 -0.31
CA GLY A 471 -15.20 -3.41 -1.63
C GLY A 471 -16.72 -3.34 -1.76
N LEU A 472 -17.25 -2.13 -1.91
CA LEU A 472 -18.60 -1.87 -2.46
C LEU A 472 -18.53 -1.74 -4.00
N GLU A 473 -17.38 -1.30 -4.54
CA GLU A 473 -17.12 -1.10 -5.97
C GLU A 473 -18.06 -0.05 -6.59
N VAL A 474 -18.89 -0.45 -7.56
CA VAL A 474 -19.92 0.41 -8.14
C VAL A 474 -21.22 0.14 -7.39
N ALA A 475 -21.80 1.16 -6.75
CA ALA A 475 -23.14 1.08 -6.19
C ALA A 475 -24.22 1.10 -7.31
N SER A 476 -24.22 0.09 -8.17
CA SER A 476 -25.25 -0.18 -9.20
C SER A 476 -25.43 -1.69 -9.29
N ASP A 477 -26.63 -2.20 -9.00
CA ASP A 477 -26.90 -3.65 -9.00
C ASP A 477 -26.63 -4.30 -10.37
N ARG A 478 -26.81 -3.55 -11.47
CA ARG A 478 -26.45 -3.98 -12.82
C ARG A 478 -24.96 -4.29 -12.94
N LEU A 479 -24.12 -3.35 -12.49
CA LEU A 479 -22.67 -3.47 -12.57
C LEU A 479 -22.13 -4.46 -11.54
N LEU A 480 -22.70 -4.54 -10.33
CA LEU A 480 -22.35 -5.56 -9.34
C LEU A 480 -22.60 -6.99 -9.85
N LYS A 481 -23.67 -7.19 -10.64
CA LYS A 481 -23.97 -8.46 -11.30
C LYS A 481 -22.94 -8.78 -12.40
N LEU A 482 -22.60 -7.79 -13.23
CA LEU A 482 -21.57 -7.93 -14.26
C LEU A 482 -20.19 -8.22 -13.65
N MET A 483 -19.88 -7.58 -12.52
CA MET A 483 -18.67 -7.80 -11.72
C MET A 483 -18.61 -9.17 -11.04
N GLN A 484 -19.74 -9.89 -10.96
CA GLN A 484 -19.90 -11.09 -10.15
C GLN A 484 -19.49 -10.87 -8.68
N LYS A 485 -19.76 -9.68 -8.13
CA LYS A 485 -19.40 -9.35 -6.73
C LYS A 485 -20.21 -10.19 -5.73
N GLY A 486 -21.43 -10.61 -6.12
CA GLY A 486 -22.30 -11.48 -5.32
C GLY A 486 -22.93 -10.80 -4.10
N VAL A 487 -23.10 -9.48 -4.16
CA VAL A 487 -23.73 -8.64 -3.11
C VAL A 487 -24.69 -7.66 -3.78
N SER A 488 -25.67 -7.14 -3.04
CA SER A 488 -26.54 -6.03 -3.46
C SER A 488 -26.32 -4.82 -2.58
N VAL A 489 -26.70 -3.62 -3.04
CA VAL A 489 -26.54 -2.38 -2.26
C VAL A 489 -27.28 -2.46 -0.92
N GLN A 490 -28.48 -3.05 -0.89
CA GLN A 490 -29.26 -3.25 0.33
C GLN A 490 -28.57 -4.18 1.33
N GLN A 491 -27.95 -5.26 0.85
CA GLN A 491 -27.18 -6.16 1.71
C GLN A 491 -25.98 -5.43 2.31
N VAL A 492 -25.23 -4.70 1.48
CA VAL A 492 -24.08 -3.94 1.96
C VAL A 492 -24.51 -2.93 3.02
N ALA A 493 -25.58 -2.17 2.78
CA ALA A 493 -26.11 -1.21 3.76
C ALA A 493 -26.38 -1.85 5.13
N ARG A 494 -27.00 -3.04 5.18
CA ARG A 494 -27.26 -3.75 6.44
C ARG A 494 -25.98 -4.23 7.12
N VAL A 495 -25.04 -4.78 6.35
CA VAL A 495 -23.76 -5.29 6.88
C VAL A 495 -22.92 -4.15 7.44
N THR A 496 -22.77 -3.06 6.69
CA THR A 496 -21.97 -1.91 7.12
C THR A 496 -22.62 -1.20 8.30
N LYS A 497 -23.95 -1.10 8.34
CA LYS A 497 -24.67 -0.61 9.53
C LYS A 497 -24.45 -1.51 10.76
N ALA A 498 -24.45 -2.83 10.58
CA ALA A 498 -24.18 -3.77 11.68
C ALA A 498 -22.76 -3.63 12.25
N PHE A 499 -21.76 -3.34 11.42
CA PHE A 499 -20.42 -2.97 11.89
C PHE A 499 -20.41 -1.64 12.63
N ALA A 500 -20.99 -0.59 12.04
CA ALA A 500 -21.05 0.74 12.63
C ALA A 500 -21.77 0.73 14.00
N ASP A 501 -22.88 0.00 14.12
CA ASP A 501 -23.64 -0.15 15.37
C ASP A 501 -22.89 -0.96 16.44
N ALA A 502 -21.94 -1.79 16.04
CA ALA A 502 -21.02 -2.47 16.95
C ALA A 502 -19.82 -1.58 17.35
N GLY A 503 -19.75 -0.33 16.87
CA GLY A 503 -18.63 0.58 17.11
C GLY A 503 -17.42 0.36 16.22
N ILE A 504 -17.56 -0.44 15.16
CA ILE A 504 -16.49 -0.75 14.20
C ILE A 504 -16.53 0.26 13.06
N LEU A 505 -15.41 0.95 12.79
CA LEU A 505 -15.29 1.87 11.66
C LEU A 505 -15.34 1.11 10.32
N VAL A 506 -16.01 1.68 9.34
CA VAL A 506 -16.18 1.07 8.02
C VAL A 506 -15.61 1.99 6.93
N HIS A 507 -14.67 1.43 6.17
CA HIS A 507 -14.15 2.04 4.94
C HIS A 507 -14.69 1.30 3.70
N ALA A 508 -15.22 2.05 2.73
CA ALA A 508 -15.70 1.51 1.47
C ALA A 508 -14.72 1.78 0.32
N TYR A 509 -14.18 0.72 -0.28
CA TYR A 509 -13.54 0.81 -1.60
C TYR A 509 -14.61 0.92 -2.68
N LEU A 510 -14.52 1.99 -3.46
CA LEU A 510 -15.47 2.34 -4.51
C LEU A 510 -14.73 2.44 -5.85
N MET A 511 -15.35 1.95 -6.92
CA MET A 511 -14.76 1.88 -8.24
C MET A 511 -15.63 2.63 -9.25
N TYR A 512 -15.00 3.29 -10.22
CA TYR A 512 -15.69 3.89 -11.37
C TYR A 512 -14.92 3.66 -12.68
N GLY A 513 -15.63 3.76 -13.80
CA GLY A 513 -15.12 3.44 -15.14
C GLY A 513 -15.02 1.95 -15.46
N PHE A 514 -15.82 1.11 -14.79
CA PHE A 514 -15.93 -0.30 -15.14
C PHE A 514 -16.62 -0.46 -16.51
N PRO A 515 -16.33 -1.52 -17.30
CA PRO A 515 -16.95 -1.76 -18.59
C PRO A 515 -18.46 -1.51 -18.62
N THR A 516 -18.90 -0.74 -19.62
CA THR A 516 -20.30 -0.33 -19.88
C THR A 516 -20.90 0.60 -18.82
N GLN A 517 -20.11 1.19 -17.93
CA GLN A 517 -20.62 2.12 -16.94
C GLN A 517 -21.11 3.42 -17.58
N THR A 518 -22.37 3.78 -17.33
CA THR A 518 -22.95 5.01 -17.89
C THR A 518 -22.76 6.21 -16.94
N VAL A 519 -23.05 7.42 -17.44
CA VAL A 519 -23.16 8.61 -16.59
C VAL A 519 -24.25 8.41 -15.52
N GLN A 520 -25.38 7.78 -15.88
CA GLN A 520 -26.47 7.50 -14.94
C GLN A 520 -26.01 6.59 -13.79
N ASP A 521 -25.30 5.49 -14.11
CA ASP A 521 -24.75 4.60 -13.08
C ASP A 521 -23.82 5.35 -12.11
N THR A 522 -23.04 6.31 -12.62
CA THR A 522 -22.11 7.10 -11.82
C THR A 522 -22.83 8.07 -10.88
N VAL A 523 -23.86 8.75 -11.39
CA VAL A 523 -24.72 9.64 -10.57
C VAL A 523 -25.46 8.84 -9.50
N ASP A 524 -26.02 7.69 -9.87
CA ASP A 524 -26.76 6.82 -8.95
C ASP A 524 -25.83 6.21 -7.89
N ALA A 525 -24.62 5.80 -8.28
CA ALA A 525 -23.62 5.32 -7.33
C ALA A 525 -23.26 6.40 -6.30
N LEU A 526 -23.09 7.65 -6.73
CA LEU A 526 -22.80 8.75 -5.81
C LEU A 526 -23.97 9.03 -4.85
N GLU A 527 -25.22 8.90 -5.31
CA GLU A 527 -26.41 9.03 -4.46
C GLU A 527 -26.52 7.91 -3.42
N TYR A 528 -26.25 6.66 -3.78
CA TYR A 528 -26.19 5.58 -2.79
C TYR A 528 -25.11 5.82 -1.74
N VAL A 529 -23.92 6.26 -2.17
CA VAL A 529 -22.81 6.58 -1.26
C VAL A 529 -23.22 7.72 -0.33
N ARG A 530 -23.83 8.79 -0.84
CA ARG A 530 -24.36 9.89 -0.01
C ARG A 530 -25.33 9.37 1.05
N GLN A 531 -26.29 8.52 0.67
CA GLN A 531 -27.24 7.93 1.61
C GLN A 531 -26.58 7.01 2.65
N LEU A 532 -25.51 6.28 2.28
CA LEU A 532 -24.75 5.44 3.22
C LEU A 532 -24.03 6.29 4.28
N PHE A 533 -23.41 7.42 3.89
CA PHE A 533 -22.84 8.37 4.85
C PHE A 533 -23.92 8.99 5.74
N ALA A 534 -25.02 9.46 5.14
CA ALA A 534 -26.13 10.07 5.88
C ALA A 534 -26.79 9.10 6.88
N ALA A 535 -26.82 7.80 6.58
CA ALA A 535 -27.36 6.77 7.46
C ALA A 535 -26.34 6.24 8.49
N GLY A 536 -25.10 6.76 8.50
CA GLY A 536 -24.03 6.30 9.39
C GLY A 536 -23.55 4.88 9.10
N CYS A 537 -23.77 4.37 7.88
CA CYS A 537 -23.35 3.03 7.49
C CYS A 537 -21.84 2.95 7.26
N ILE A 538 -21.21 4.04 6.79
CA ILE A 538 -19.77 4.11 6.49
C ILE A 538 -19.19 5.42 7.04
N GLN A 539 -17.93 5.37 7.47
CA GLN A 539 -17.21 6.53 8.02
C GLN A 539 -16.17 7.06 7.04
N SER A 540 -15.83 6.26 6.03
CA SER A 540 -14.83 6.61 5.04
C SER A 540 -15.07 5.85 3.73
N GLY A 541 -14.59 6.39 2.62
CA GLY A 541 -14.58 5.70 1.34
C GLY A 541 -13.63 6.34 0.35
N PHE A 542 -13.24 5.57 -0.66
CA PHE A 542 -12.29 6.00 -1.68
C PHE A 542 -12.71 5.53 -3.06
N PHE A 543 -12.90 6.49 -3.99
CA PHE A 543 -13.14 6.21 -5.40
C PHE A 543 -11.82 6.05 -6.15
N HIS A 544 -11.63 4.88 -6.77
CA HIS A 544 -10.54 4.62 -7.70
C HIS A 544 -11.08 4.34 -9.11
N ARG A 545 -10.29 4.73 -10.11
CA ARG A 545 -10.57 4.41 -11.51
C ARG A 545 -10.28 2.93 -11.73
N PHE A 546 -11.21 2.21 -12.37
CA PHE A 546 -10.98 0.84 -12.81
C PHE A 546 -9.80 0.79 -13.78
N ALA A 547 -8.85 -0.10 -13.51
CA ALA A 547 -7.79 -0.51 -14.41
C ALA A 547 -8.07 -1.95 -14.87
N CYS A 548 -8.00 -2.19 -16.18
CA CYS A 548 -8.16 -3.53 -16.74
C CYS A 548 -6.78 -4.20 -16.75
N THR A 549 -6.65 -5.33 -16.04
CA THR A 549 -5.41 -6.11 -16.02
C THR A 549 -5.50 -7.29 -17.00
N VAL A 550 -4.37 -7.72 -17.56
CA VAL A 550 -4.30 -8.91 -18.44
C VAL A 550 -4.63 -10.23 -17.72
N HIS A 551 -4.69 -10.21 -16.39
CA HIS A 551 -4.98 -11.38 -15.56
C HIS A 551 -6.46 -11.46 -15.14
N SER A 552 -7.15 -10.32 -15.10
CA SER A 552 -8.57 -10.27 -14.73
C SER A 552 -9.48 -10.96 -15.77
N PRO A 553 -10.65 -11.49 -15.38
CA PRO A 553 -11.63 -11.98 -16.34
C PRO A 553 -12.02 -10.94 -17.41
N VAL A 554 -12.07 -9.65 -17.07
CA VAL A 554 -12.30 -8.56 -18.05
C VAL A 554 -11.16 -8.51 -19.08
N GLY A 555 -9.89 -8.58 -18.65
CA GLY A 555 -8.76 -8.56 -19.58
C GLY A 555 -8.55 -9.86 -20.36
N ARG A 556 -9.11 -10.98 -19.89
CA ARG A 556 -9.00 -12.28 -20.57
C ARG A 556 -10.16 -12.57 -21.52
N GLN A 557 -11.35 -12.05 -21.23
CA GLN A 557 -12.59 -12.28 -21.97
C GLN A 557 -13.37 -10.96 -22.16
N PRO A 558 -12.74 -9.92 -22.74
CA PRO A 558 -13.28 -8.56 -22.83
C PRO A 558 -14.64 -8.50 -23.55
N GLU A 559 -14.88 -9.39 -24.50
CA GLU A 559 -16.12 -9.50 -25.26
C GLU A 559 -17.34 -9.81 -24.38
N GLN A 560 -17.16 -10.53 -23.26
CA GLN A 560 -18.24 -10.81 -22.31
C GLN A 560 -18.66 -9.57 -21.52
N PHE A 561 -17.81 -8.55 -21.50
CA PHE A 561 -18.03 -7.28 -20.81
C PHE A 561 -18.34 -6.15 -21.79
N GLY A 562 -18.50 -6.45 -23.08
CA GLY A 562 -18.87 -5.47 -24.10
C GLY A 562 -17.77 -4.45 -24.42
N VAL A 563 -16.51 -4.79 -24.16
CA VAL A 563 -15.35 -3.93 -24.45
C VAL A 563 -14.37 -4.64 -25.39
N THR A 564 -13.50 -3.86 -26.03
CA THR A 564 -12.43 -4.40 -26.88
C THR A 564 -11.09 -3.90 -26.34
N LEU A 565 -10.13 -4.79 -26.12
CA LEU A 565 -8.80 -4.38 -25.66
C LEU A 565 -8.04 -3.63 -26.74
N LEU A 566 -7.27 -2.63 -26.32
CA LEU A 566 -6.29 -2.00 -27.17
C LEU A 566 -5.13 -2.97 -27.43
N PRO A 567 -4.58 -3.00 -28.65
CA PRO A 567 -3.44 -3.85 -28.95
C PRO A 567 -2.25 -3.42 -28.08
N LEU A 568 -1.58 -4.41 -27.48
CA LEU A 568 -0.35 -4.16 -26.73
C LEU A 568 0.84 -4.13 -27.69
N PRO A 569 1.83 -3.25 -27.45
CA PRO A 569 3.10 -3.31 -28.17
C PRO A 569 3.84 -4.61 -27.83
N PRO A 570 4.90 -4.98 -28.59
CA PRO A 570 5.77 -6.09 -28.20
C PRO A 570 6.29 -5.91 -26.77
N VAL A 571 6.08 -6.91 -25.92
CA VAL A 571 6.49 -6.90 -24.51
C VAL A 571 7.70 -7.82 -24.33
N SER A 572 8.75 -7.30 -23.69
CA SER A 572 9.87 -8.11 -23.21
C SER A 572 10.06 -8.03 -21.68
N PHE A 573 9.55 -6.98 -21.04
CA PHE A 573 9.80 -6.72 -19.62
C PHE A 573 8.54 -6.84 -18.76
N ALA A 574 7.67 -5.82 -18.74
CA ALA A 574 6.53 -5.73 -17.84
C ALA A 574 5.20 -5.56 -18.59
N GLN A 575 4.17 -6.29 -18.16
CA GLN A 575 2.82 -6.22 -18.69
C GLN A 575 1.81 -6.55 -17.59
N ASN A 576 0.95 -5.59 -17.28
CA ASN A 576 -0.17 -5.82 -16.37
C ASN A 576 -1.42 -5.08 -16.85
N ASP A 577 -1.38 -3.75 -16.88
CA ASP A 577 -2.53 -2.94 -17.32
C ASP A 577 -2.67 -2.95 -18.85
N VAL A 578 -3.90 -3.10 -19.31
CA VAL A 578 -4.27 -3.05 -20.73
C VAL A 578 -5.39 -2.05 -20.95
N GLY A 579 -5.17 -1.11 -21.87
CA GLY A 579 -6.22 -0.17 -22.26
C GLY A 579 -7.36 -0.87 -23.00
N PHE A 580 -8.56 -0.30 -22.99
CA PHE A 580 -9.71 -0.86 -23.69
C PHE A 580 -10.61 0.24 -24.25
N HIS A 581 -11.31 -0.08 -25.33
CA HIS A 581 -12.37 0.73 -25.89
C HIS A 581 -13.71 0.34 -25.26
N ASP A 582 -14.37 1.32 -24.63
CA ASP A 582 -15.73 1.18 -24.11
C ASP A 582 -16.73 1.83 -25.08
N PRO A 583 -17.73 1.08 -25.60
CA PRO A 583 -18.70 1.60 -26.57
C PRO A 583 -19.60 2.70 -26.01
N THR A 584 -19.66 2.89 -24.69
CA THR A 584 -20.47 3.97 -24.09
C THR A 584 -19.92 5.36 -24.36
N GLY A 585 -18.62 5.50 -24.63
CA GLY A 585 -17.97 6.79 -24.89
C GLY A 585 -18.00 7.77 -23.69
N VAL A 586 -18.20 7.25 -22.47
CA VAL A 586 -18.30 8.07 -21.26
C VAL A 586 -16.92 8.56 -20.83
N ASP A 587 -16.79 9.87 -20.61
CA ASP A 587 -15.61 10.48 -20.02
C ASP A 587 -15.59 10.24 -18.50
N HIS A 588 -15.00 9.12 -18.10
CA HIS A 588 -14.87 8.74 -16.70
C HIS A 588 -13.87 9.61 -15.93
N ASP A 589 -12.89 10.22 -16.60
CA ASP A 589 -11.88 11.05 -15.94
C ASP A 589 -12.51 12.34 -15.42
N LEU A 590 -13.38 12.97 -16.24
CA LEU A 590 -14.18 14.11 -15.82
C LEU A 590 -15.11 13.77 -14.64
N LEU A 591 -15.79 12.62 -14.70
CA LEU A 591 -16.68 12.18 -13.61
C LEU A 591 -15.90 11.89 -12.31
N GLY A 592 -14.70 11.33 -12.42
CA GLY A 592 -13.82 11.01 -11.29
C GLY A 592 -13.46 12.22 -10.44
N VAL A 593 -13.31 13.41 -11.04
CA VAL A 593 -13.07 14.66 -10.31
C VAL A 593 -14.22 14.98 -9.36
N ALA A 594 -15.47 14.86 -9.84
CA ALA A 594 -16.66 15.10 -9.04
C ALA A 594 -16.79 14.07 -7.90
N LEU A 595 -16.54 12.79 -8.18
CA LEU A 595 -16.59 11.72 -7.19
C LEU A 595 -15.60 11.92 -6.05
N LYS A 596 -14.34 12.27 -6.37
CA LYS A 596 -13.29 12.57 -5.38
C LYS A 596 -13.66 13.78 -4.52
N LYS A 597 -14.20 14.84 -5.13
CA LYS A 597 -14.66 16.02 -4.39
C LYS A 597 -15.82 15.69 -3.45
N ALA A 598 -16.82 14.95 -3.92
CA ALA A 598 -18.00 14.60 -3.14
C ALA A 598 -17.65 13.69 -1.96
N ILE A 599 -16.88 12.61 -2.18
CA ILE A 599 -16.51 11.66 -1.11
C ILE A 599 -15.70 12.35 -0.02
N TYR A 600 -14.79 13.27 -0.39
CA TYR A 600 -14.03 14.07 0.56
C TYR A 600 -14.96 14.87 1.48
N ASN A 601 -15.96 15.55 0.92
CA ASN A 601 -16.92 16.34 1.69
C ASN A 601 -17.85 15.46 2.54
N TYR A 602 -18.30 14.32 2.02
CA TYR A 602 -19.14 13.38 2.78
C TYR A 602 -18.44 12.82 4.02
N MET A 603 -17.12 12.57 3.96
CA MET A 603 -16.32 12.17 5.12
C MET A 603 -16.28 13.25 6.22
N HIS A 604 -16.62 14.50 5.89
CA HIS A 604 -16.72 15.63 6.83
C HIS A 604 -18.18 16.01 7.12
N GLY A 605 -19.15 15.20 6.69
CA GLY A 605 -20.58 15.48 6.87
C GLY A 605 -21.14 16.59 5.97
N ILE A 606 -20.36 17.12 5.03
CA ILE A 606 -20.72 18.25 4.18
C ILE A 606 -21.47 17.76 2.94
N GLY A 607 -22.57 18.44 2.59
CA GLY A 607 -23.33 18.16 1.37
C GLY A 607 -24.14 16.86 1.42
N LEU A 608 -24.36 16.29 2.60
CA LEU A 608 -25.19 15.10 2.77
C LEU A 608 -26.68 15.38 2.50
N ASP A 609 -27.16 16.62 2.58
CA ASP A 609 -28.54 16.97 2.20
C ASP A 609 -28.65 17.58 0.79
N ALA A 610 -27.52 17.73 0.09
CA ALA A 610 -27.47 18.34 -1.23
C ALA A 610 -27.82 17.34 -2.35
N ASP A 611 -28.29 17.87 -3.48
CA ASP A 611 -28.45 17.10 -4.70
C ASP A 611 -27.07 16.75 -5.28
N VAL A 612 -26.78 15.46 -5.46
CA VAL A 612 -25.47 14.97 -5.92
C VAL A 612 -24.99 15.59 -7.23
N ARG A 613 -25.89 16.12 -8.04
CA ARG A 613 -25.55 16.78 -9.31
C ARG A 613 -24.70 18.05 -9.10
N SER A 614 -24.77 18.69 -7.94
CA SER A 614 -23.98 19.90 -7.64
C SER A 614 -22.47 19.66 -7.60
N TRP A 615 -22.05 18.40 -7.46
CA TRP A 615 -20.62 18.04 -7.48
C TRP A 615 -20.02 17.99 -8.88
N PHE A 616 -20.85 17.89 -9.92
CA PHE A 616 -20.41 17.79 -11.31
C PHE A 616 -20.34 19.17 -11.96
N ALA A 617 -19.25 19.46 -12.67
CA ALA A 617 -19.08 20.74 -13.37
C ALA A 617 -20.01 20.88 -14.60
N GLY A 618 -20.47 19.75 -15.16
CA GLY A 618 -21.34 19.69 -16.33
C GLY A 618 -22.75 19.19 -16.02
N ARG A 619 -23.64 19.25 -17.02
CA ARG A 619 -25.01 18.75 -16.90
C ARG A 619 -25.02 17.22 -16.88
N VAL A 620 -25.41 16.67 -15.74
CA VAL A 620 -25.64 15.23 -15.54
C VAL A 620 -27.13 14.92 -15.32
N PRO A 621 -27.61 13.69 -15.60
CA PRO A 621 -29.00 13.32 -15.36
C PRO A 621 -29.36 13.39 -13.87
N ARG A 622 -30.67 13.39 -13.56
CA ARG A 622 -31.15 13.22 -12.19
C ARG A 622 -30.91 11.79 -11.74
N THR A 623 -30.63 11.60 -10.45
CA THR A 623 -30.56 10.25 -9.89
C THR A 623 -31.90 9.54 -10.03
N THR A 624 -31.85 8.24 -10.34
CA THR A 624 -33.00 7.34 -10.32
C THR A 624 -33.19 6.66 -8.96
N VAL A 625 -32.21 6.81 -8.05
CA VAL A 625 -32.23 6.22 -6.72
C VAL A 625 -33.30 6.91 -5.85
N PRO A 626 -34.23 6.14 -5.22
CA PRO A 626 -35.19 6.71 -4.29
C PRO A 626 -34.49 7.37 -3.08
N ARG A 627 -34.96 8.55 -2.66
CA ARG A 627 -34.38 9.33 -1.54
C ARG A 627 -34.23 8.58 -0.21
N GLN A 628 -35.03 7.55 0.01
CA GLN A 628 -35.03 6.74 1.25
C GLN A 628 -34.62 5.29 1.00
N PHE A 629 -33.87 5.01 -0.08
CA PHE A 629 -33.50 3.65 -0.44
C PHE A 629 -32.74 2.94 0.68
N ILE A 630 -31.67 3.57 1.21
CA ILE A 630 -30.86 3.00 2.29
C ILE A 630 -31.69 2.88 3.58
N ALA A 631 -32.43 3.93 3.96
CA ALA A 631 -33.28 3.90 5.15
C ALA A 631 -34.30 2.73 5.13
N ARG A 632 -34.94 2.47 3.97
CA ARG A 632 -35.86 1.33 3.80
C ARG A 632 -35.14 -0.02 3.83
N ALA A 633 -33.91 -0.09 3.30
CA ALA A 633 -33.11 -1.31 3.35
C ALA A 633 -32.69 -1.68 4.79
N LEU A 634 -32.51 -0.68 5.65
CA LEU A 634 -32.20 -0.86 7.07
C LEU A 634 -33.45 -1.20 7.91
N ALA A 635 -34.62 -0.66 7.55
CA ALA A 635 -35.88 -0.95 8.26
C ALA A 635 -36.42 -2.37 8.02
N SER A 636 -35.97 -3.05 6.97
CA SER A 636 -36.36 -4.43 6.63
C SER A 636 -35.42 -5.50 7.20
N ALA A 637 -34.45 -5.10 8.03
CA ALA A 637 -33.36 -5.93 8.54
C ALA A 637 -33.72 -6.70 9.82
#